data_AF-A0A0P8BG92-F1
#
_entry.id   AF-A0A0P8BG92-F1
#
_cell.length_a   1.000
_cell.length_b   1.000
_cell.length_c   1.000
_cell.angle_alpha   90.00
_cell.angle_beta   90.00
_cell.angle_gamma   90.00
#
_symmetry.space_group_name_H-M   'P 1'
#
loop_
_entity.id
_entity.type
_entity.pdbx_description
1 polymer ?
#
loop_
_entity_poly.entity_id
_entity_poly.type
_entity_poly.pdbx_seq_one_letter_code
_entity_poly.pdbx_strand_id
1 'polypeptide(L)'
;MPRYPMRHHRAHWLRFCLLFLVTAVITIISFSHSVAFASVEPAAELVRLQGRLESLTGYRLTKRVVETHRDADQLYFLGPADGRPHPYARANAVVGNPDDLDSLTDASGTGGGPIEAWDVCLIVLGDDYFDGALDGNDQKQVLAHELAHCYQFDRMGGVVNTPEDWLREGTADWIGHQLVNPTHIGQRRWRDYLQSLRSLSDRSYESTIFFSHLAYQGVDVWNLFDRFYANRAAELSSLGAEDKFELLMRLTGDRDRLLETWPMGLEGDPSAGRDWDTDDPNITDEGRGSRPLSVPGNTAIAPTTQYLWDVTLPPNKIVTLTVTNGYGGIRFGRDTERFSRSFTKRYCVEGTCECEGRPIGGVTYVPTSEALLAVTADFTPGEINVQVEDVPCEEEADTAATRPPATRPPATSGDGARGSSYGDPHIVTYDGYRYSFQTVGEFVLSKSQDAHFEVQARQSQVPSNSHLSLNTAAAMKVAGHQVAIYAQDFPDGVTPLWVDGVPTKMTEGELTLPGGGSVMATGDRHYSIRWPSGERVEIKGIRAGGEDFINITPYVPRADAGTLSGLLGDFDGTLNNDLRVQGGAVVPAQDAYASVTQLINRVIDVPISLNQVQRAFFEQLYRQFGDSWRITPATSLFDYGPGQSTETFTNRAFPDRFPSLAGVAPAQIREATQLCQEAEIGAVFMEGCVFDIAATGETGFLAAAVNAVADTVVQEVTDRVVDAIRDEVQNAIPIRLPRWPF
;
A
#
# COMPACT_ATOMS: atom_id res chain seq x y z
N MET A 1 64.35 -59.78 13.63
CA MET A 1 65.05 -58.65 12.96
C MET A 1 64.97 -58.83 11.46
N PRO A 2 64.25 -57.96 10.75
CA PRO A 2 64.78 -57.45 9.48
C PRO A 2 64.61 -55.93 9.34
N ARG A 3 65.59 -55.33 8.66
CA ARG A 3 65.72 -53.90 8.34
C ARG A 3 64.67 -53.49 7.29
N TYR A 4 63.90 -52.42 7.54
CA TYR A 4 63.15 -51.71 6.50
C TYR A 4 63.88 -50.42 6.08
N PRO A 5 63.87 -50.05 4.78
CA PRO A 5 64.83 -49.10 4.22
C PRO A 5 64.35 -47.65 4.29
N MET A 6 65.22 -46.77 4.83
CA MET A 6 65.11 -45.31 4.78
C MET A 6 65.30 -44.77 3.35
N ARG A 7 64.33 -44.98 2.46
CA ARG A 7 64.32 -44.34 1.13
C ARG A 7 63.06 -43.55 0.79
N HIS A 8 61.99 -43.62 1.57
CA HIS A 8 60.77 -42.86 1.28
C HIS A 8 60.73 -41.42 1.86
N HIS A 9 61.47 -41.11 2.93
CA HIS A 9 61.37 -39.78 3.54
C HIS A 9 61.99 -38.63 2.72
N ARG A 10 62.99 -38.89 1.86
CA ARG A 10 63.63 -37.83 1.07
C ARG A 10 62.76 -37.30 -0.07
N ALA A 11 61.92 -38.15 -0.68
CA ALA A 11 61.06 -37.74 -1.79
C ALA A 11 59.86 -36.89 -1.32
N HIS A 12 59.33 -37.18 -0.13
CA HIS A 12 58.25 -36.38 0.47
C HIS A 12 58.74 -35.02 0.95
N TRP A 13 59.94 -34.95 1.52
CA TRP A 13 60.55 -33.67 1.91
C TRP A 13 60.88 -32.79 0.70
N LEU A 14 61.37 -33.36 -0.41
CA LEU A 14 61.62 -32.58 -1.62
C LEU A 14 60.32 -32.02 -2.21
N ARG A 15 59.23 -32.80 -2.24
CA ARG A 15 57.92 -32.34 -2.71
C ARG A 15 57.34 -31.25 -1.81
N PHE A 16 57.50 -31.38 -0.50
CA PHE A 16 57.05 -30.36 0.46
C PHE A 16 57.83 -29.05 0.31
N CYS A 17 59.16 -29.12 0.20
CA CYS A 17 60.00 -27.94 -0.04
C CYS A 17 59.70 -27.30 -1.39
N LEU A 18 59.43 -28.07 -2.44
CA LEU A 18 59.06 -27.52 -3.75
C LEU A 18 57.68 -26.85 -3.70
N LEU A 19 56.70 -27.44 -3.01
CA LEU A 19 55.39 -26.84 -2.83
C LEU A 19 55.45 -25.54 -2.01
N PHE A 20 56.31 -25.52 -0.98
CA PHE A 20 56.54 -24.35 -0.14
C PHE A 20 57.29 -23.24 -0.91
N LEU A 21 58.24 -23.60 -1.79
CA LEU A 21 58.91 -22.64 -2.67
C LEU A 21 57.95 -22.09 -3.73
N VAL A 22 57.08 -22.92 -4.30
CA VAL A 22 56.06 -22.47 -5.25
C VAL A 22 55.04 -21.57 -4.57
N THR A 23 54.56 -21.93 -3.38
CA THR A 23 53.67 -21.02 -2.61
C THR A 23 54.40 -19.76 -2.20
N ALA A 24 55.63 -19.83 -1.67
CA ALA A 24 56.40 -18.62 -1.31
C ALA A 24 56.68 -17.73 -2.53
N VAL A 25 57.00 -18.29 -3.69
CA VAL A 25 57.20 -17.52 -4.92
C VAL A 25 55.89 -16.94 -5.43
N ILE A 26 54.76 -17.66 -5.35
CA ILE A 26 53.43 -17.11 -5.66
C ILE A 26 53.09 -15.99 -4.68
N THR A 27 53.29 -16.16 -3.37
CA THR A 27 53.04 -15.11 -2.37
C THR A 27 53.94 -13.91 -2.58
N ILE A 28 55.22 -14.11 -2.91
CA ILE A 28 56.14 -13.01 -3.22
C ILE A 28 55.74 -12.33 -4.53
N ILE A 29 55.35 -13.07 -5.59
CA ILE A 29 54.84 -12.49 -6.84
C ILE A 29 53.54 -11.71 -6.58
N SER A 30 52.65 -12.21 -5.71
CA SER A 30 51.41 -11.53 -5.29
C SER A 30 51.66 -10.30 -4.41
N PHE A 31 52.76 -10.27 -3.64
CA PHE A 31 53.16 -9.09 -2.84
C PHE A 31 54.07 -8.11 -3.59
N SER A 32 54.70 -8.53 -4.69
CA SER A 32 55.63 -7.70 -5.50
C SER A 32 54.97 -7.05 -6.71
N HIS A 33 53.78 -7.50 -7.09
CA HIS A 33 52.92 -6.69 -7.94
C HIS A 33 52.24 -5.68 -7.01
N SER A 34 52.89 -4.54 -6.80
CA SER A 34 52.16 -3.30 -6.62
C SER A 34 51.18 -3.24 -7.79
N VAL A 35 49.93 -3.61 -7.56
CA VAL A 35 48.87 -3.37 -8.53
C VAL A 35 48.90 -1.86 -8.71
N ALA A 36 49.44 -1.40 -9.83
CA ALA A 36 49.20 -0.04 -10.26
C ALA A 36 47.69 0.02 -10.47
N PHE A 37 46.98 0.50 -9.45
CA PHE A 37 45.57 0.83 -9.59
C PHE A 37 45.47 1.76 -10.79
N ALA A 38 44.65 1.40 -11.78
CA ALA A 38 44.42 2.26 -12.92
C ALA A 38 43.89 3.58 -12.35
N SER A 39 44.69 4.65 -12.42
CA SER A 39 44.31 5.97 -11.94
C SER A 39 43.06 6.40 -12.71
N VAL A 40 41.97 6.66 -11.99
CA VAL A 40 40.78 7.29 -12.59
C VAL A 40 41.21 8.67 -13.07
N GLU A 41 40.88 9.02 -14.32
CA GLU A 41 41.02 10.38 -14.84
C GLU A 41 39.72 11.14 -14.52
N PRO A 42 39.69 12.01 -13.50
CA PRO A 42 38.42 12.49 -12.94
C PRO A 42 37.57 13.28 -13.94
N ALA A 43 38.19 14.17 -14.72
CA ALA A 43 37.49 14.92 -15.76
C ALA A 43 36.81 14.02 -16.81
N ALA A 44 37.53 13.00 -17.31
CA ALA A 44 36.97 12.07 -18.31
C ALA A 44 35.87 11.19 -17.72
N GLU A 45 36.02 10.79 -16.46
CA GLU A 45 35.04 10.01 -15.72
C GLU A 45 33.75 10.82 -15.47
N LEU A 46 33.87 12.08 -15.05
CA LEU A 46 32.73 12.97 -14.82
C LEU A 46 31.90 13.19 -16.07
N VAL A 47 32.52 13.34 -17.25
CA VAL A 47 31.79 13.43 -18.52
C VAL A 47 30.96 12.17 -18.77
N ARG A 48 31.51 10.99 -18.46
CA ARG A 48 30.80 9.71 -18.61
C ARG A 48 29.64 9.58 -17.62
N LEU A 49 29.88 9.93 -16.36
CA LEU A 49 28.88 9.88 -15.29
C LEU A 49 27.74 10.88 -15.57
N GLN A 50 28.06 12.09 -16.00
CA GLN A 50 27.09 13.11 -16.40
C GLN A 50 26.19 12.59 -17.53
N GLY A 51 26.76 12.04 -18.60
CA GLY A 51 25.94 11.50 -19.69
C GLY A 51 24.98 10.39 -19.23
N ARG A 52 25.38 9.55 -18.27
CA ARG A 52 24.51 8.52 -17.70
C ARG A 52 23.43 9.12 -16.79
N LEU A 53 23.79 10.07 -15.94
CA LEU A 53 22.86 10.76 -15.05
C LEU A 53 21.77 11.46 -15.86
N GLU A 54 22.15 12.27 -16.85
CA GLU A 54 21.21 12.98 -17.73
C GLU A 54 20.30 12.04 -18.51
N SER A 55 20.81 10.85 -18.89
CA SER A 55 20.00 9.83 -19.57
C SER A 55 18.98 9.15 -18.64
N LEU A 56 19.29 9.00 -17.36
CA LEU A 56 18.41 8.33 -16.39
C LEU A 56 17.36 9.28 -15.82
N THR A 57 17.72 10.54 -15.59
CA THR A 57 16.79 11.56 -15.10
C THR A 57 15.98 12.22 -16.23
N GLY A 58 16.50 12.20 -17.46
CA GLY A 58 15.95 12.99 -18.57
C GLY A 58 16.23 14.49 -18.45
N TYR A 59 16.99 14.92 -17.43
CA TYR A 59 17.37 16.30 -17.20
C TYR A 59 18.81 16.54 -17.63
N ARG A 60 19.01 17.53 -18.51
CA ARG A 60 20.34 17.97 -18.92
C ARG A 60 20.81 19.11 -18.04
N LEU A 61 22.01 18.99 -17.47
CA LEU A 61 22.57 20.06 -16.64
C LEU A 61 22.74 21.33 -17.49
N THR A 62 22.26 22.45 -16.93
CA THR A 62 22.36 23.79 -17.52
C THR A 62 23.68 24.46 -17.15
N LYS A 63 24.29 24.06 -16.03
CA LYS A 63 25.58 24.57 -15.57
C LYS A 63 26.70 23.59 -15.90
N ARG A 64 27.88 24.12 -16.21
CA ARG A 64 29.05 23.30 -16.49
C ARG A 64 29.57 22.69 -15.19
N VAL A 65 29.87 21.39 -15.22
CA VAL A 65 30.56 20.69 -14.13
C VAL A 65 32.06 20.69 -14.44
N VAL A 66 32.87 21.14 -13.48
CA VAL A 66 34.32 21.23 -13.58
C VAL A 66 34.93 20.60 -12.33
N GLU A 67 36.01 19.85 -12.47
CA GLU A 67 36.78 19.36 -11.34
C GLU A 67 38.07 20.15 -11.15
N THR A 68 38.58 20.16 -9.92
CA THR A 68 39.90 20.68 -9.60
C THR A 68 40.57 19.87 -8.50
N HIS A 69 41.89 19.73 -8.64
CA HIS A 69 42.82 19.18 -7.65
C HIS A 69 43.78 20.24 -7.09
N ARG A 70 43.61 21.54 -7.41
CA ARG A 70 44.61 22.55 -7.01
C ARG A 70 44.59 22.76 -5.49
N ASP A 71 45.77 22.79 -4.86
CA ASP A 71 45.94 23.08 -3.43
C ASP A 71 45.21 24.35 -2.98
N ALA A 72 45.20 25.39 -3.84
CA ALA A 72 44.52 26.65 -3.57
C ALA A 72 43.00 26.48 -3.46
N ASP A 73 42.40 25.64 -4.31
CA ASP A 73 40.97 25.35 -4.29
C ASP A 73 40.61 24.45 -3.12
N GLN A 74 41.44 23.44 -2.83
CA GLN A 74 41.29 22.59 -1.64
C GLN A 74 41.32 23.43 -0.37
N LEU A 75 42.30 24.32 -0.23
CA LEU A 75 42.44 25.21 0.92
C LEU A 75 41.22 26.14 1.07
N TYR A 76 40.70 26.66 -0.04
CA TYR A 76 39.58 27.61 -0.05
C TYR A 76 38.23 26.93 0.23
N PHE A 77 37.90 25.85 -0.48
CA PHE A 77 36.59 25.21 -0.44
C PHE A 77 36.46 24.09 0.60
N LEU A 78 37.56 23.41 0.92
CA LEU A 78 37.58 22.32 1.92
C LEU A 78 38.09 22.80 3.30
N GLY A 79 38.71 24.00 3.37
CA GLY A 79 39.32 24.57 4.57
C GLY A 79 40.77 24.12 4.76
N PRO A 80 41.48 24.60 5.80
CA PRO A 80 42.88 24.22 6.04
C PRO A 80 43.00 22.78 6.56
N ALA A 81 44.03 22.06 6.10
CA ALA A 81 44.47 20.80 6.70
C ALA A 81 45.05 21.07 8.10
N ASP A 82 44.19 21.15 9.13
CA ASP A 82 44.58 21.38 10.53
C ASP A 82 45.15 20.12 11.21
N GLY A 83 45.77 19.24 10.42
CA GLY A 83 46.15 17.88 10.83
C GLY A 83 45.00 16.88 10.74
N ARG A 84 43.80 17.30 10.33
CA ARG A 84 42.71 16.42 9.90
C ARG A 84 42.73 16.31 8.37
N PRO A 85 42.57 15.11 7.82
CA PRO A 85 42.54 14.92 6.38
C PRO A 85 41.26 15.53 5.76
N HIS A 86 41.37 16.06 4.53
CA HIS A 86 40.25 16.68 3.79
C HIS A 86 39.11 15.68 3.52
N PRO A 87 37.86 16.12 3.31
CA PRO A 87 36.84 15.22 2.75
C PRO A 87 37.28 14.68 1.38
N TYR A 88 36.78 13.50 0.98
CA TYR A 88 37.14 12.88 -0.30
C TYR A 88 36.97 13.84 -1.48
N ALA A 89 35.85 14.54 -1.51
CA ALA A 89 35.55 15.58 -2.47
C ALA A 89 34.45 16.51 -1.93
N ARG A 90 34.17 17.61 -2.64
CA ARG A 90 33.01 18.47 -2.41
C ARG A 90 32.57 19.18 -3.69
N ALA A 91 31.28 19.13 -4.01
CA ALA A 91 30.64 19.96 -5.02
C ALA A 91 30.29 21.35 -4.45
N ASN A 92 30.60 22.39 -5.21
CA ASN A 92 30.36 23.79 -4.84
C ASN A 92 29.72 24.51 -6.01
N ALA A 93 28.65 25.28 -5.77
CA ALA A 93 28.18 26.24 -6.76
C ALA A 93 29.06 27.49 -6.69
N VAL A 94 29.62 27.90 -7.82
CA VAL A 94 30.55 29.04 -7.88
C VAL A 94 30.15 30.02 -8.98
N VAL A 95 30.57 31.26 -8.83
CA VAL A 95 30.44 32.35 -9.82
C VAL A 95 31.82 32.60 -10.43
N GLY A 96 31.88 32.81 -11.75
CA GLY A 96 33.13 33.04 -12.47
C GLY A 96 33.22 32.29 -13.80
N ASN A 97 34.39 32.38 -14.45
CA ASN A 97 34.63 31.75 -15.74
C ASN A 97 35.08 30.27 -15.56
N PRO A 98 34.34 29.27 -16.08
CA PRO A 98 34.72 27.85 -15.97
C PRO A 98 36.04 27.48 -16.64
N ASP A 99 36.54 28.30 -17.59
CA ASP A 99 37.83 28.08 -18.25
C ASP A 99 39.00 28.80 -17.54
N ASP A 100 38.73 29.53 -16.45
CA ASP A 100 39.71 30.25 -15.64
C ASP A 100 39.42 30.02 -14.14
N LEU A 101 40.02 28.96 -13.58
CA LEU A 101 39.79 28.55 -12.19
C LEU A 101 40.16 29.64 -11.17
N ASP A 102 41.07 30.57 -11.49
CA ASP A 102 41.42 31.69 -10.61
C ASP A 102 40.31 32.74 -10.49
N SER A 103 39.35 32.73 -11.42
CA SER A 103 38.20 33.63 -11.41
C SER A 103 37.01 33.10 -10.59
N LEU A 104 37.06 31.84 -10.15
CA LEU A 104 35.96 31.18 -9.47
C LEU A 104 35.89 31.61 -8.00
N THR A 105 34.70 32.00 -7.56
CA THR A 105 34.40 32.34 -6.17
C THR A 105 33.13 31.64 -5.71
N ASP A 106 33.05 31.27 -4.44
CA ASP A 106 31.85 30.66 -3.87
C ASP A 106 30.59 31.51 -4.15
N ALA A 107 29.52 30.87 -4.63
CA ALA A 107 28.25 31.53 -4.85
C ALA A 107 27.51 31.82 -3.54
N SER A 108 28.00 31.29 -2.40
CA SER A 108 27.35 31.48 -1.11
C SER A 108 27.44 32.92 -0.58
N GLY A 109 26.28 33.59 -0.57
CA GLY A 109 26.04 34.77 0.26
C GLY A 109 25.45 34.32 1.59
N THR A 110 26.00 34.76 2.72
CA THR A 110 25.59 34.37 4.08
C THR A 110 24.16 34.83 4.43
N GLY A 111 23.15 34.13 3.92
CA GLY A 111 21.73 34.34 4.20
C GLY A 111 20.95 33.06 3.94
N GLY A 112 20.02 32.70 4.83
CA GLY A 112 19.32 31.40 4.85
C GLY A 112 18.27 31.19 3.75
N GLY A 113 18.49 31.71 2.54
CA GLY A 113 17.61 31.53 1.38
C GLY A 113 18.35 30.90 0.19
N PRO A 114 17.63 30.56 -0.89
CA PRO A 114 18.23 29.94 -2.06
C PRO A 114 19.20 30.88 -2.79
N ILE A 115 20.36 30.36 -3.18
CA ILE A 115 21.33 31.04 -4.03
C ILE A 115 20.96 30.76 -5.48
N GLU A 116 20.38 31.75 -6.16
CA GLU A 116 19.92 31.61 -7.55
C GLU A 116 21.02 31.97 -8.58
N ALA A 117 22.02 32.76 -8.17
CA ALA A 117 23.08 33.26 -9.05
C ALA A 117 24.38 32.45 -8.90
N TRP A 118 24.60 31.51 -9.82
CA TRP A 118 25.85 30.74 -9.95
C TRP A 118 26.10 30.35 -11.41
N ASP A 119 27.36 30.12 -11.77
CA ASP A 119 27.81 29.90 -13.16
C ASP A 119 28.27 28.46 -13.41
N VAL A 120 28.94 27.85 -12.42
CA VAL A 120 29.67 26.57 -12.57
C VAL A 120 29.45 25.70 -11.34
N CYS A 121 29.33 24.39 -11.53
CA CYS A 121 29.45 23.43 -10.42
C CYS A 121 30.91 22.98 -10.36
N LEU A 122 31.63 23.37 -9.32
CA LEU A 122 33.02 23.02 -9.08
C LEU A 122 33.11 21.86 -8.10
N ILE A 123 33.63 20.72 -8.54
CA ILE A 123 33.95 19.57 -7.72
C ILE A 123 35.42 19.66 -7.31
N VAL A 124 35.68 19.87 -6.03
CA VAL A 124 37.04 19.95 -5.47
C VAL A 124 37.41 18.59 -4.90
N LEU A 125 38.50 18.01 -5.39
CA LEU A 125 38.97 16.67 -5.02
C LEU A 125 40.08 16.78 -3.97
N GLY A 126 40.01 15.96 -2.92
CA GLY A 126 40.95 15.99 -1.80
C GLY A 126 42.09 14.96 -1.96
N ASP A 127 43.34 15.42 -2.00
CA ASP A 127 44.48 14.58 -2.40
C ASP A 127 44.73 13.39 -1.44
N ASP A 128 44.64 13.59 -0.12
CA ASP A 128 44.98 12.57 0.87
C ASP A 128 44.03 11.36 0.83
N TYR A 129 42.77 11.58 0.46
CA TYR A 129 41.73 10.56 0.51
C TYR A 129 41.32 10.06 -0.87
N PHE A 130 41.07 10.96 -1.81
CA PHE A 130 40.63 10.57 -3.15
C PHE A 130 41.72 9.79 -3.87
N ASP A 131 42.95 10.29 -3.89
CA ASP A 131 44.08 9.64 -4.57
C ASP A 131 44.83 8.65 -3.68
N GLY A 132 44.80 8.87 -2.35
CA GLY A 132 45.59 8.09 -1.39
C GLY A 132 44.90 6.88 -0.77
N ALA A 133 43.57 6.86 -0.66
CA ALA A 133 42.84 5.90 0.17
C ALA A 133 41.74 5.10 -0.54
N LEU A 134 41.30 5.53 -1.74
CA LEU A 134 40.21 4.90 -2.48
C LEU A 134 40.72 4.04 -3.63
N ASP A 135 40.00 2.95 -3.92
CA ASP A 135 40.20 2.22 -5.16
C ASP A 135 39.48 2.90 -6.34
N GLY A 136 39.72 2.42 -7.55
CA GLY A 136 39.17 3.05 -8.75
C GLY A 136 37.64 2.98 -8.89
N ASN A 137 36.92 2.16 -8.12
CA ASN A 137 35.45 2.19 -8.10
C ASN A 137 34.95 3.15 -7.02
N ASP A 138 35.56 3.17 -5.84
CA ASP A 138 35.24 4.13 -4.80
C ASP A 138 35.55 5.57 -5.23
N GLN A 139 36.62 5.80 -6.01
CA GLN A 139 36.90 7.10 -6.65
C GLN A 139 35.74 7.53 -7.57
N LYS A 140 35.25 6.61 -8.42
CA LYS A 140 34.12 6.90 -9.32
C LYS A 140 32.83 7.14 -8.55
N GLN A 141 32.61 6.41 -7.45
CA GLN A 141 31.47 6.59 -6.55
C GLN A 141 31.47 8.00 -5.95
N VAL A 142 32.62 8.48 -5.47
CA VAL A 142 32.77 9.84 -4.96
C VAL A 142 32.48 10.86 -6.06
N LEU A 143 33.03 10.68 -7.28
CA LEU A 143 32.72 11.58 -8.40
C LEU A 143 31.23 11.58 -8.75
N ALA A 144 30.57 10.42 -8.71
CA ALA A 144 29.14 10.29 -8.98
C ALA A 144 28.28 10.95 -7.89
N HIS A 145 28.68 10.83 -6.62
CA HIS A 145 28.07 11.50 -5.47
C HIS A 145 28.15 13.03 -5.61
N GLU A 146 29.33 13.57 -5.88
CA GLU A 146 29.50 15.03 -6.03
C GLU A 146 28.79 15.56 -7.28
N LEU A 147 28.78 14.81 -8.37
CA LEU A 147 27.97 15.13 -9.55
C LEU A 147 26.47 15.14 -9.23
N ALA A 148 26.00 14.28 -8.33
CA ALA A 148 24.61 14.28 -7.89
C ALA A 148 24.25 15.57 -7.14
N HIS A 149 25.16 16.12 -6.33
CA HIS A 149 24.98 17.45 -5.75
C HIS A 149 24.89 18.55 -6.81
N CYS A 150 25.72 18.51 -7.86
CA CYS A 150 25.58 19.43 -9.00
C CYS A 150 24.20 19.34 -9.64
N TYR A 151 23.68 18.12 -9.83
CA TYR A 151 22.32 17.89 -10.32
C TYR A 151 21.26 18.46 -9.39
N GLN A 152 21.38 18.25 -8.08
CA GLN A 152 20.45 18.84 -7.11
C GLN A 152 20.43 20.37 -7.22
N PHE A 153 21.60 21.03 -7.23
CA PHE A 153 21.71 22.49 -7.33
C PHE A 153 21.04 23.03 -8.60
N ASP A 154 21.34 22.40 -9.74
CA ASP A 154 20.82 22.79 -11.04
C ASP A 154 19.32 22.53 -11.14
N ARG A 155 18.88 21.34 -10.73
CA ARG A 155 17.48 20.93 -10.82
C ARG A 155 16.57 21.72 -9.89
N MET A 156 17.06 22.12 -8.72
CA MET A 156 16.35 23.00 -7.80
C MET A 156 16.16 24.42 -8.32
N GLY A 157 16.92 24.83 -9.34
CA GLY A 157 16.95 26.21 -9.81
C GLY A 157 17.68 27.16 -8.85
N GLY A 158 18.46 26.61 -7.91
CA GLY A 158 19.21 27.36 -6.90
C GLY A 158 19.79 26.44 -5.82
N VAL A 159 20.80 26.92 -5.09
CA VAL A 159 21.40 26.18 -3.98
C VAL A 159 20.69 26.51 -2.68
N VAL A 160 20.17 25.49 -2.00
CA VAL A 160 19.53 25.64 -0.69
C VAL A 160 20.47 25.14 0.39
N ASN A 161 20.62 25.92 1.45
CA ASN A 161 21.28 25.45 2.65
C ASN A 161 20.26 24.72 3.53
N THR A 162 20.12 23.40 3.34
CA THR A 162 19.20 22.56 4.13
C THR A 162 19.98 21.77 5.20
N PRO A 163 19.57 21.79 6.48
CA PRO A 163 20.20 20.97 7.52
C PRO A 163 19.84 19.47 7.43
N GLU A 164 18.90 19.07 6.56
CA GLU A 164 18.47 17.68 6.40
C GLU A 164 19.42 16.85 5.52
N ASP A 165 20.55 16.44 6.11
CA ASP A 165 21.57 15.65 5.42
C ASP A 165 21.02 14.35 4.82
N TRP A 166 19.99 13.74 5.41
CA TRP A 166 19.42 12.49 4.89
C TRP A 166 18.81 12.62 3.49
N LEU A 167 18.32 13.82 3.13
CA LEU A 167 17.85 14.12 1.78
C LEU A 167 19.01 14.58 0.90
N ARG A 168 19.85 15.48 1.40
CA ARG A 168 20.94 16.07 0.61
C ARG A 168 22.01 15.03 0.28
N GLU A 169 22.62 14.44 1.29
CA GLU A 169 23.66 13.42 1.17
C GLU A 169 23.07 12.08 0.74
N GLY A 170 21.92 11.69 1.29
CA GLY A 170 21.33 10.37 1.01
C GLY A 170 20.90 10.16 -0.42
N THR A 171 20.28 11.16 -1.05
CA THR A 171 19.89 11.06 -2.47
C THR A 171 21.11 11.14 -3.39
N ALA A 172 22.12 11.93 -3.01
CA ALA A 172 23.39 11.99 -3.74
C ALA A 172 24.14 10.64 -3.67
N ASP A 173 24.18 10.01 -2.49
CA ASP A 173 24.82 8.72 -2.30
C ASP A 173 24.05 7.62 -3.04
N TRP A 174 22.70 7.66 -3.03
CA TRP A 174 21.89 6.74 -3.84
C TRP A 174 22.18 6.87 -5.34
N ILE A 175 22.22 8.10 -5.88
CA ILE A 175 22.59 8.32 -7.28
C ILE A 175 23.99 7.76 -7.55
N GLY A 176 24.93 8.02 -6.65
CA GLY A 176 26.27 7.44 -6.71
C GLY A 176 26.21 5.91 -6.82
N HIS A 177 25.54 5.25 -5.86
CA HIS A 177 25.37 3.80 -5.80
C HIS A 177 24.77 3.24 -7.10
N GLN A 178 23.77 3.91 -7.69
CA GLN A 178 23.14 3.43 -8.93
C GLN A 178 24.03 3.64 -10.16
N LEU A 179 24.85 4.69 -10.18
CA LEU A 179 25.79 4.96 -11.26
C LEU A 179 27.04 4.07 -11.16
N VAL A 180 27.52 3.78 -9.95
CA VAL A 180 28.75 3.04 -9.70
C VAL A 180 28.50 1.97 -8.65
N ASN A 181 28.52 0.72 -9.09
CA ASN A 181 28.36 -0.42 -8.22
C ASN A 181 29.06 -1.69 -8.76
N PRO A 182 29.41 -2.64 -7.89
CA PRO A 182 29.47 -2.49 -6.43
C PRO A 182 30.69 -1.65 -5.98
N THR A 183 30.60 -1.05 -4.79
CA THR A 183 31.64 -0.21 -4.18
C THR A 183 31.85 -0.61 -2.71
N HIS A 184 33.05 -0.39 -2.17
CA HIS A 184 33.31 -0.67 -0.75
C HIS A 184 32.65 0.38 0.14
N ILE A 185 32.52 1.62 -0.35
CA ILE A 185 31.73 2.66 0.31
C ILE A 185 30.29 2.18 0.48
N GLY A 186 29.64 1.75 -0.61
CA GLY A 186 28.23 1.35 -0.55
C GLY A 186 27.97 0.13 0.34
N GLN A 187 28.85 -0.88 0.29
CA GLN A 187 28.76 -2.04 1.19
C GLN A 187 28.90 -1.65 2.66
N ARG A 188 29.73 -0.64 2.98
CA ARG A 188 29.84 -0.10 4.34
C ARG A 188 28.56 0.60 4.76
N ARG A 189 27.93 1.38 3.88
CA ARG A 189 26.63 2.05 4.15
C ARG A 189 25.54 1.04 4.49
N TRP A 190 25.45 -0.05 3.72
CA TRP A 190 24.53 -1.15 3.98
C TRP A 190 24.75 -1.77 5.35
N ARG A 191 25.99 -2.12 5.69
CA ARG A 191 26.35 -2.63 7.02
C ARG A 191 25.92 -1.68 8.13
N ASP A 192 26.27 -0.40 8.01
CA ASP A 192 25.96 0.61 9.02
C ASP A 192 24.45 0.83 9.15
N TYR A 193 23.70 0.74 8.05
CA TYR A 193 22.25 0.81 8.04
C TYR A 193 21.63 -0.35 8.83
N LEU A 194 21.99 -1.58 8.45
CA LEU A 194 21.48 -2.84 9.00
C LEU A 194 21.92 -3.09 10.45
N GLN A 195 22.97 -2.41 10.93
CA GLN A 195 23.47 -2.55 12.32
C GLN A 195 23.11 -1.38 13.26
N SER A 196 22.66 -0.22 12.76
CA SER A 196 22.23 0.92 13.61
C SER A 196 20.72 1.16 13.71
N LEU A 197 20.22 1.47 14.91
CA LEU A 197 18.86 1.96 15.15
C LEU A 197 18.84 3.49 15.17
N ARG A 198 19.01 4.10 14.00
CA ARG A 198 18.89 5.55 13.79
C ARG A 198 17.59 5.86 13.06
N SER A 199 17.00 7.00 13.39
CA SER A 199 15.90 7.60 12.63
C SER A 199 16.37 7.93 11.21
N LEU A 200 15.45 8.10 10.26
CA LEU A 200 15.81 8.51 8.91
C LEU A 200 16.51 9.87 8.90
N SER A 201 16.04 10.81 9.72
CA SER A 201 16.61 12.15 9.82
C SER A 201 18.04 12.18 10.37
N ASP A 202 18.45 11.18 11.15
CA ASP A 202 19.81 11.06 11.71
C ASP A 202 20.78 10.27 10.80
N ARG A 203 20.35 9.91 9.59
CA ARG A 203 21.17 9.19 8.60
C ARG A 203 21.54 10.12 7.47
N SER A 204 22.78 10.58 7.40
CA SER A 204 23.23 11.42 6.29
C SER A 204 23.34 10.59 5.00
N TYR A 205 24.23 9.60 4.98
CA TYR A 205 24.54 8.81 3.78
C TYR A 205 23.77 7.49 3.75
N GLU A 206 23.56 6.86 4.91
CA GLU A 206 22.90 5.55 5.01
C GLU A 206 21.41 5.62 4.62
N SER A 207 20.81 6.80 4.53
CA SER A 207 19.47 6.98 3.99
C SER A 207 19.38 6.61 2.50
N THR A 208 20.50 6.41 1.79
CA THR A 208 20.51 5.75 0.47
C THR A 208 19.71 4.46 0.48
N ILE A 209 19.72 3.70 1.58
CA ILE A 209 19.02 2.42 1.69
C ILE A 209 17.50 2.58 1.72
N PHE A 210 17.00 3.68 2.27
CA PHE A 210 15.57 4.01 2.16
C PHE A 210 15.17 4.17 0.69
N PHE A 211 15.97 4.87 -0.10
CA PHE A 211 15.70 5.04 -1.53
C PHE A 211 15.89 3.74 -2.33
N SER A 212 16.85 2.89 -1.97
CA SER A 212 16.96 1.53 -2.55
C SER A 212 15.72 0.69 -2.23
N HIS A 213 15.17 0.81 -1.02
CA HIS A 213 13.89 0.17 -0.69
C HIS A 213 12.73 0.70 -1.52
N LEU A 214 12.61 2.02 -1.70
CA LEU A 214 11.59 2.61 -2.58
C LEU A 214 11.70 2.07 -4.01
N ALA A 215 12.91 2.05 -4.57
CA ALA A 215 13.17 1.50 -5.90
C ALA A 215 12.80 0.01 -5.97
N TYR A 216 13.20 -0.77 -4.97
CA TYR A 216 12.89 -2.18 -4.88
C TYR A 216 11.39 -2.45 -4.82
N GLN A 217 10.61 -1.59 -4.13
CA GLN A 217 9.16 -1.68 -4.07
C GLN A 217 8.45 -1.21 -5.35
N GLY A 218 9.17 -0.58 -6.28
CA GLY A 218 8.69 -0.23 -7.62
C GLY A 218 8.50 1.27 -7.84
N VAL A 219 8.98 2.11 -6.93
CA VAL A 219 9.03 3.56 -7.13
C VAL A 219 10.10 3.88 -8.17
N ASP A 220 9.76 4.69 -9.18
CA ASP A 220 10.75 5.28 -10.06
C ASP A 220 11.48 6.42 -9.32
N VAL A 221 12.56 6.05 -8.62
CA VAL A 221 13.32 6.98 -7.78
C VAL A 221 14.04 8.07 -8.58
N TRP A 222 14.43 7.79 -9.83
CA TRP A 222 15.01 8.80 -10.72
C TRP A 222 14.01 9.92 -11.01
N ASN A 223 12.79 9.55 -11.42
CA ASN A 223 11.70 10.49 -11.65
C ASN A 223 11.18 11.12 -10.34
N LEU A 224 11.27 10.41 -9.21
CA LEU A 224 10.96 10.98 -7.90
C LEU A 224 11.89 12.14 -7.58
N PHE A 225 13.21 11.95 -7.70
CA PHE A 225 14.19 13.00 -7.44
C PHE A 225 14.06 14.16 -8.41
N ASP A 226 13.82 13.88 -9.70
CA ASP A 226 13.52 14.92 -10.69
C ASP A 226 12.36 15.82 -10.25
N ARG A 227 11.22 15.24 -9.91
CA ARG A 227 10.04 15.99 -9.46
C ARG A 227 10.20 16.63 -8.07
N PHE A 228 10.96 15.99 -7.19
CA PHE A 228 11.22 16.51 -5.85
C PHE A 228 12.05 17.79 -5.91
N TYR A 229 13.06 17.84 -6.78
CA TYR A 229 13.94 18.99 -6.91
C TYR A 229 13.45 20.04 -7.92
N ALA A 230 12.71 19.69 -8.97
CA ALA A 230 12.35 20.57 -10.08
C ALA A 230 11.89 22.00 -9.71
N ASN A 231 12.79 22.99 -9.80
CA ASN A 231 12.54 24.41 -9.50
C ASN A 231 12.00 24.69 -8.09
N ARG A 232 12.41 23.89 -7.10
CA ARG A 232 11.87 23.93 -5.73
C ARG A 232 12.82 24.52 -4.69
N ALA A 233 13.89 25.22 -5.07
CA ALA A 233 14.84 25.77 -4.10
C ALA A 233 14.16 26.59 -2.98
N ALA A 234 13.28 27.53 -3.34
CA ALA A 234 12.55 28.35 -2.36
C ALA A 234 11.55 27.54 -1.51
N GLU A 235 10.83 26.59 -2.12
CA GLU A 235 9.89 25.70 -1.42
C GLU A 235 10.65 24.87 -0.38
N LEU A 236 11.67 24.12 -0.80
CA LEU A 236 12.47 23.26 0.06
C LEU A 236 13.21 24.04 1.15
N SER A 237 13.63 25.28 0.89
CA SER A 237 14.24 26.15 1.90
C SER A 237 13.26 26.54 3.01
N SER A 238 11.96 26.57 2.72
CA SER A 238 10.92 27.00 3.66
C SER A 238 10.29 25.84 4.45
N LEU A 239 10.39 24.61 3.94
CA LEU A 239 9.79 23.42 4.55
C LEU A 239 10.63 22.89 5.71
N GLY A 240 9.96 22.41 6.76
CA GLY A 240 10.59 21.60 7.81
C GLY A 240 10.92 20.19 7.33
N ALA A 241 11.65 19.42 8.16
CA ALA A 241 12.04 18.04 7.83
C ALA A 241 10.82 17.13 7.57
N GLU A 242 9.76 17.26 8.38
CA GLU A 242 8.51 16.51 8.23
C GLU A 242 7.80 16.88 6.92
N ASP A 243 7.65 18.16 6.62
CA ASP A 243 6.99 18.59 5.38
C ASP A 243 7.75 18.15 4.12
N LYS A 244 9.08 18.11 4.17
CA LYS A 244 9.93 17.57 3.08
C LYS A 244 9.70 16.08 2.90
N PHE A 245 9.59 15.33 3.99
CA PHE A 245 9.25 13.92 3.94
C PHE A 245 7.85 13.68 3.37
N GLU A 246 6.85 14.43 3.81
CA GLU A 246 5.49 14.32 3.28
C GLU A 246 5.40 14.77 1.81
N LEU A 247 6.18 15.76 1.40
CA LEU A 247 6.34 16.13 -0.01
C LEU A 247 6.90 14.96 -0.83
N LEU A 248 7.96 14.31 -0.34
CA LEU A 248 8.57 13.16 -0.99
C LEU A 248 7.58 11.99 -1.09
N MET A 249 6.92 11.62 0.01
CA MET A 249 5.93 10.53 0.05
C MET A 249 4.71 10.80 -0.81
N ARG A 250 4.21 12.03 -0.85
CA ARG A 250 3.13 12.41 -1.77
C ARG A 250 3.53 12.26 -3.23
N LEU A 251 4.79 12.52 -3.58
CA LEU A 251 5.27 12.35 -4.95
C LEU A 251 5.42 10.88 -5.36
N THR A 252 5.60 9.95 -4.42
CA THR A 252 5.63 8.51 -4.75
C THR A 252 4.25 7.99 -5.13
N GLY A 253 3.18 8.57 -4.58
CA GLY A 253 1.79 8.23 -4.89
C GLY A 253 1.22 7.07 -4.06
N ASP A 254 2.00 6.47 -3.17
CA ASP A 254 1.58 5.33 -2.34
C ASP A 254 2.27 5.33 -0.97
N ARG A 255 2.01 6.39 -0.18
CA ARG A 255 2.69 6.65 1.10
C ARG A 255 2.58 5.48 2.07
N ASP A 256 1.36 5.05 2.38
CA ASP A 256 1.13 4.12 3.49
C ASP A 256 1.70 2.73 3.16
N ARG A 257 1.58 2.27 1.91
CA ARG A 257 2.20 1.03 1.44
C ARG A 257 3.71 1.03 1.58
N LEU A 258 4.37 2.13 1.25
CA LEU A 258 5.84 2.23 1.34
C LEU A 258 6.30 2.25 2.80
N LEU A 259 5.53 2.88 3.69
CA LEU A 259 5.82 2.86 5.13
C LEU A 259 5.52 1.51 5.77
N GLU A 260 4.58 0.73 5.24
CA GLU A 260 4.37 -0.67 5.64
C GLU A 260 5.57 -1.55 5.27
N THR A 261 6.02 -1.49 4.00
CA THR A 261 7.11 -2.36 3.51
C THR A 261 8.46 -1.97 4.03
N TRP A 262 8.69 -0.70 4.30
CA TRP A 262 10.01 -0.22 4.70
C TRP A 262 10.59 -0.99 5.89
N PRO A 263 9.94 -1.08 7.07
CA PRO A 263 10.48 -1.84 8.20
C PRO A 263 10.53 -3.35 7.93
N MET A 264 9.64 -3.92 7.11
CA MET A 264 9.66 -5.35 6.75
C MET A 264 10.91 -5.71 5.94
N GLY A 265 11.30 -4.84 5.00
CA GLY A 265 12.46 -5.04 4.13
C GLY A 265 13.82 -5.08 4.85
N LEU A 266 13.87 -4.76 6.15
CA LEU A 266 15.09 -4.90 6.97
C LEU A 266 15.52 -6.35 7.18
N GLU A 267 14.59 -7.28 7.09
CA GLU A 267 14.91 -8.69 7.28
C GLU A 267 15.78 -9.22 6.14
N GLY A 268 15.51 -8.79 4.90
CA GLY A 268 16.23 -9.26 3.72
C GLY A 268 15.97 -10.73 3.42
N ASP A 269 14.75 -11.21 3.71
CA ASP A 269 14.35 -12.60 3.45
C ASP A 269 13.39 -12.68 2.25
N PRO A 270 13.91 -12.92 1.03
CA PRO A 270 13.07 -13.08 -0.16
C PRO A 270 12.12 -14.28 -0.07
N SER A 271 12.41 -15.27 0.79
CA SER A 271 11.56 -16.46 0.95
C SER A 271 10.28 -16.16 1.73
N ALA A 272 10.28 -15.08 2.50
CA ALA A 272 9.10 -14.57 3.19
C ALA A 272 8.22 -13.65 2.34
N GLY A 273 8.63 -13.40 1.09
CA GLY A 273 7.93 -12.56 0.13
C GLY A 273 8.58 -11.18 -0.03
N ARG A 274 8.26 -10.52 -1.15
CA ARG A 274 8.89 -9.26 -1.58
C ARG A 274 8.81 -8.13 -0.55
N ASP A 275 7.84 -8.14 0.34
CA ASP A 275 7.69 -7.09 1.35
C ASP A 275 8.74 -7.18 2.46
N TRP A 276 9.22 -8.40 2.73
CA TRP A 276 10.21 -8.72 3.76
C TRP A 276 11.64 -8.71 3.22
N ASP A 277 11.81 -8.17 2.01
CA ASP A 277 13.07 -8.13 1.30
C ASP A 277 13.39 -6.71 0.81
N THR A 278 14.67 -6.45 0.59
CA THR A 278 15.18 -5.26 -0.09
C THR A 278 16.41 -5.66 -0.89
N ASP A 279 16.56 -5.12 -2.10
CA ASP A 279 17.72 -5.39 -2.95
C ASP A 279 18.43 -4.10 -3.37
N ASP A 280 19.74 -4.19 -3.53
CA ASP A 280 20.62 -3.14 -4.04
C ASP A 280 21.97 -3.75 -4.45
N PRO A 281 22.64 -3.23 -5.50
CA PRO A 281 23.94 -3.74 -5.94
C PRO A 281 25.04 -3.76 -4.87
N ASN A 282 24.91 -2.99 -3.79
CA ASN A 282 25.87 -2.91 -2.70
C ASN A 282 25.40 -3.63 -1.42
N ILE A 283 24.24 -4.31 -1.45
CA ILE A 283 23.72 -5.02 -0.29
C ILE A 283 24.72 -6.09 0.17
N THR A 284 24.85 -6.23 1.49
CA THR A 284 25.70 -7.24 2.12
C THR A 284 24.85 -8.42 2.58
N ASP A 285 25.47 -9.59 2.79
CA ASP A 285 24.80 -10.78 3.36
C ASP A 285 24.39 -10.59 4.84
N GLU A 286 24.50 -9.38 5.39
CA GLU A 286 24.17 -9.07 6.77
C GLU A 286 22.67 -8.76 6.87
N GLY A 287 21.95 -9.40 7.78
CA GLY A 287 20.54 -9.09 8.07
C GLY A 287 20.41 -8.21 9.31
N ARG A 288 19.29 -7.46 9.43
CA ARG A 288 18.91 -6.87 10.72
C ARG A 288 18.38 -7.96 11.64
N GLY A 289 19.05 -8.17 12.77
CA GLY A 289 18.52 -9.03 13.84
C GLY A 289 17.28 -8.42 14.50
N SER A 290 16.29 -9.27 14.76
CA SER A 290 15.12 -8.94 15.59
C SER A 290 15.47 -8.90 17.08
N ARG A 291 14.55 -8.37 17.89
CA ARG A 291 14.67 -8.27 19.34
C ARG A 291 13.39 -8.79 20.00
N PRO A 292 13.45 -9.38 21.20
CA PRO A 292 12.23 -9.82 21.88
C PRO A 292 11.34 -8.64 22.27
N LEU A 293 10.05 -8.71 21.95
CA LEU A 293 9.01 -7.81 22.46
C LEU A 293 8.46 -8.32 23.79
N SER A 294 8.24 -7.43 24.75
CA SER A 294 7.60 -7.79 26.02
C SER A 294 6.11 -8.12 25.83
N VAL A 295 5.68 -9.28 26.30
CA VAL A 295 4.29 -9.75 26.27
C VAL A 295 3.86 -10.17 27.70
N PRO A 296 3.04 -9.40 28.42
CA PRO A 296 2.49 -8.08 28.07
C PRO A 296 3.54 -6.96 28.21
N GLY A 297 3.28 -5.81 27.60
CA GLY A 297 4.19 -4.69 27.68
C GLY A 297 3.78 -3.48 26.85
N ASN A 298 4.54 -2.41 27.02
CA ASN A 298 4.44 -1.20 26.23
C ASN A 298 5.81 -0.82 25.66
N THR A 299 5.88 -0.53 24.37
CA THR A 299 7.10 -0.17 23.65
C THR A 299 6.86 1.03 22.75
N ALA A 300 7.66 2.09 22.90
CA ALA A 300 7.58 3.25 22.01
C ALA A 300 8.21 2.96 20.64
N ILE A 301 7.62 3.54 19.59
CA ILE A 301 8.16 3.58 18.23
C ILE A 301 8.69 4.99 18.00
N ALA A 302 10.02 5.14 17.89
CA ALA A 302 10.59 6.46 17.61
C ALA A 302 10.27 6.90 16.16
N PRO A 303 10.11 8.22 15.92
CA PRO A 303 9.84 8.76 14.59
C PRO A 303 10.82 8.25 13.54
N THR A 304 10.30 7.88 12.36
CA THR A 304 11.07 7.42 11.19
C THR A 304 12.16 6.38 11.50
N THR A 305 11.92 5.56 12.54
CA THR A 305 12.84 4.52 12.98
C THR A 305 12.20 3.17 12.75
N GLN A 306 12.94 2.24 12.18
CA GLN A 306 12.44 0.92 11.86
C GLN A 306 12.89 -0.10 12.91
N TYR A 307 11.98 -1.02 13.25
CA TYR A 307 12.20 -2.06 14.24
C TYR A 307 11.74 -3.42 13.72
N LEU A 308 12.47 -4.46 14.12
CA LEU A 308 12.07 -5.87 14.00
C LEU A 308 11.97 -6.47 15.40
N TRP A 309 10.82 -7.02 15.73
CA TRP A 309 10.51 -7.58 17.04
C TRP A 309 10.06 -9.04 16.94
N ASP A 310 10.69 -9.92 17.71
CA ASP A 310 10.17 -11.27 17.95
C ASP A 310 9.02 -11.18 18.95
N VAL A 311 7.86 -11.70 18.57
CA VAL A 311 6.66 -11.74 19.41
C VAL A 311 6.33 -13.20 19.70
N THR A 312 6.46 -13.61 20.96
CA THR A 312 6.10 -14.95 21.40
C THR A 312 4.75 -14.91 22.13
N LEU A 313 3.75 -15.59 21.57
CA LEU A 313 2.43 -15.71 22.17
C LEU A 313 2.44 -16.78 23.28
N PRO A 314 2.08 -16.45 24.54
CA PRO A 314 1.95 -17.45 25.58
C PRO A 314 0.83 -18.45 25.25
N PRO A 315 1.03 -19.76 25.53
CA PRO A 315 0.00 -20.76 25.28
C PRO A 315 -1.22 -20.52 26.19
N ASN A 316 -2.41 -20.86 25.68
CA ASN A 316 -3.69 -20.74 26.41
C ASN A 316 -3.98 -19.31 26.90
N LYS A 317 -3.54 -18.30 26.15
CA LYS A 317 -3.78 -16.89 26.43
C LYS A 317 -4.16 -16.20 25.13
N ILE A 318 -5.07 -15.24 25.23
CA ILE A 318 -5.37 -14.33 24.11
C ILE A 318 -4.45 -13.12 24.26
N VAL A 319 -3.79 -12.75 23.17
CA VAL A 319 -2.86 -11.62 23.12
C VAL A 319 -3.44 -10.53 22.24
N THR A 320 -3.73 -9.37 22.82
CA THR A 320 -4.14 -8.20 22.06
C THR A 320 -2.90 -7.38 21.73
N LEU A 321 -2.58 -7.28 20.44
CA LEU A 321 -1.55 -6.39 19.93
C LEU A 321 -2.21 -5.13 19.40
N THR A 322 -1.89 -3.99 20.00
CA THR A 322 -2.30 -2.67 19.55
C THR A 322 -1.09 -1.89 19.10
N VAL A 323 -1.14 -1.30 17.91
CA VAL A 323 -0.15 -0.36 17.40
C VAL A 323 -0.84 0.98 17.14
N THR A 324 -0.29 2.05 17.69
CA THR A 324 -0.75 3.43 17.45
C THR A 324 0.35 4.21 16.75
N ASN A 325 -0.05 5.00 15.75
CA ASN A 325 0.83 5.67 14.80
C ASN A 325 1.99 4.80 14.29
N GLY A 326 1.69 3.58 13.85
CA GLY A 326 2.69 2.65 13.34
C GLY A 326 2.31 2.08 11.97
N TYR A 327 3.32 1.79 11.16
CA TYR A 327 3.22 1.20 9.84
C TYR A 327 4.10 -0.04 9.78
N GLY A 328 3.62 -1.11 9.20
CA GLY A 328 4.40 -2.34 9.11
C GLY A 328 3.57 -3.59 8.87
N GLY A 329 4.06 -4.69 9.41
CA GLY A 329 3.37 -5.97 9.35
C GLY A 329 3.84 -6.95 10.43
N ILE A 330 2.94 -7.84 10.81
CA ILE A 330 3.23 -9.00 11.66
C ILE A 330 3.14 -10.27 10.82
N ARG A 331 4.18 -11.11 10.90
CA ARG A 331 4.26 -12.36 10.15
C ARG A 331 4.27 -13.56 11.08
N PHE A 332 3.36 -14.50 10.82
CA PHE A 332 3.33 -15.83 11.44
C PHE A 332 3.68 -16.87 10.37
N GLY A 333 4.92 -17.37 10.39
CA GLY A 333 5.41 -18.24 9.32
C GLY A 333 5.49 -17.50 7.98
N ARG A 334 4.56 -17.78 7.05
CA ARG A 334 4.46 -17.12 5.74
C ARG A 334 3.35 -16.08 5.65
N ASP A 335 2.40 -16.11 6.58
CA ASP A 335 1.24 -15.23 6.54
C ASP A 335 1.60 -13.90 7.15
N THR A 336 1.41 -12.82 6.39
CA THR A 336 1.72 -11.45 6.80
C THR A 336 0.43 -10.64 6.89
N GLU A 337 0.17 -10.09 8.07
CA GLU A 337 -0.89 -9.10 8.28
C GLU A 337 -0.25 -7.71 8.33
N ARG A 338 -0.61 -6.86 7.37
CA ARG A 338 -0.10 -5.49 7.24
C ARG A 338 -0.97 -4.52 8.01
N PHE A 339 -0.39 -3.40 8.41
CA PHE A 339 -1.12 -2.36 9.09
C PHE A 339 -0.53 -0.97 8.87
N SER A 340 -1.40 0.03 8.91
CA SER A 340 -1.07 1.44 8.76
C SER A 340 -1.78 2.28 9.83
N ARG A 341 -1.04 3.17 10.49
CA ARG A 341 -1.48 4.11 11.53
C ARG A 341 -2.01 3.45 12.80
N SER A 342 -3.20 2.86 12.74
CA SER A 342 -3.88 2.26 13.90
C SER A 342 -4.19 0.81 13.61
N PHE A 343 -3.77 -0.06 14.51
CA PHE A 343 -3.95 -1.50 14.40
C PHE A 343 -4.28 -2.09 15.75
N THR A 344 -5.32 -2.92 15.83
CA THR A 344 -5.62 -3.71 17.02
C THR A 344 -6.09 -5.08 16.58
N LYS A 345 -5.40 -6.12 17.03
CA LYS A 345 -5.79 -7.49 16.74
C LYS A 345 -5.57 -8.41 17.94
N ARG A 346 -6.46 -9.37 18.12
CA ARG A 346 -6.40 -10.41 19.16
C ARG A 346 -5.92 -11.69 18.53
N TYR A 347 -4.83 -12.26 19.05
CA TYR A 347 -4.25 -13.50 18.57
C TYR A 347 -4.33 -14.59 19.62
N CYS A 348 -4.49 -15.83 19.18
CA CYS A 348 -4.17 -17.00 19.97
C CYS A 348 -3.59 -18.12 19.11
N VAL A 349 -2.74 -18.96 19.68
CA VAL A 349 -2.22 -20.16 19.02
C VAL A 349 -3.35 -21.17 18.85
N GLU A 350 -3.49 -21.70 17.63
CA GLU A 350 -4.44 -22.75 17.27
C GLU A 350 -4.42 -23.92 18.27
N GLY A 351 -5.61 -24.37 18.70
CA GLY A 351 -5.78 -25.48 19.64
C GLY A 351 -5.42 -25.16 21.10
N THR A 352 -5.08 -23.91 21.44
CA THR A 352 -4.73 -23.52 22.82
C THR A 352 -5.76 -22.63 23.51
N CYS A 353 -6.55 -21.85 22.74
CA CYS A 353 -7.66 -21.04 23.27
C CYS A 353 -9.01 -21.58 22.81
N GLU A 354 -9.50 -22.59 23.51
CA GLU A 354 -10.83 -23.15 23.31
C GLU A 354 -11.58 -23.21 24.65
N CYS A 355 -12.87 -22.93 24.62
CA CYS A 355 -13.77 -23.23 25.72
C CYS A 355 -14.73 -24.33 25.28
N GLU A 356 -14.69 -25.47 25.99
CA GLU A 356 -15.52 -26.64 25.67
C GLU A 356 -15.41 -27.12 24.20
N GLY A 357 -14.22 -26.97 23.60
CA GLY A 357 -13.96 -27.31 22.21
C GLY A 357 -14.51 -26.31 21.18
N ARG A 358 -14.86 -25.09 21.62
CA ARG A 358 -15.30 -23.98 20.74
C ARG A 358 -14.28 -22.83 20.74
N PRO A 359 -13.99 -22.25 19.56
CA PRO A 359 -13.18 -21.05 19.45
C PRO A 359 -13.90 -19.82 20.03
N ILE A 360 -13.10 -18.84 20.47
CA ILE A 360 -13.54 -17.56 21.03
C ILE A 360 -13.74 -16.56 19.89
N GLY A 361 -14.90 -15.90 19.87
CA GLY A 361 -15.21 -14.88 18.87
C GLY A 361 -14.25 -13.67 18.92
N GLY A 362 -13.93 -13.13 17.74
CA GLY A 362 -13.06 -11.96 17.60
C GLY A 362 -11.60 -12.22 17.99
N VAL A 363 -11.13 -13.46 17.88
CA VAL A 363 -9.73 -13.88 18.05
C VAL A 363 -9.25 -14.50 16.75
N THR A 364 -8.13 -14.01 16.24
CA THR A 364 -7.41 -14.60 15.11
C THR A 364 -6.55 -15.75 15.60
N TYR A 365 -6.79 -16.93 15.07
CA TYR A 365 -6.03 -18.12 15.39
C TYR A 365 -4.83 -18.24 14.47
N VAL A 366 -3.65 -18.46 15.06
CA VAL A 366 -2.38 -18.54 14.33
C VAL A 366 -1.72 -19.91 14.53
N PRO A 367 -1.04 -20.44 13.50
CA PRO A 367 -0.51 -21.81 13.53
C PRO A 367 0.76 -21.96 14.40
N THR A 368 1.35 -20.86 14.85
CA THR A 368 2.60 -20.82 15.62
C THR A 368 2.53 -19.76 16.71
N SER A 369 3.24 -19.98 17.82
CA SER A 369 3.41 -18.99 18.90
C SER A 369 4.39 -17.89 18.53
N GLU A 370 5.26 -18.11 17.55
CA GLU A 370 6.29 -17.15 17.15
C GLU A 370 5.84 -16.29 15.98
N ALA A 371 5.95 -14.97 16.13
CA ALA A 371 5.73 -13.98 15.10
C ALA A 371 6.92 -13.03 14.97
N LEU A 372 7.11 -12.49 13.77
CA LEU A 372 8.01 -11.36 13.53
C LEU A 372 7.16 -10.11 13.26
N LEU A 373 7.29 -9.09 14.13
CA LEU A 373 6.65 -7.79 13.98
C LEU A 373 7.66 -6.78 13.44
N ALA A 374 7.44 -6.32 12.22
CA ALA A 374 8.16 -5.18 11.65
C ALA A 374 7.32 -3.91 11.83
N VAL A 375 7.92 -2.84 12.34
CA VAL A 375 7.20 -1.58 12.55
C VAL A 375 8.09 -0.36 12.37
N THR A 376 7.51 0.71 11.83
CA THR A 376 8.06 2.07 11.86
C THR A 376 6.95 3.07 12.18
N ALA A 377 7.33 4.31 12.44
CA ALA A 377 6.41 5.44 12.55
C ALA A 377 6.81 6.52 11.54
N ASP A 378 5.90 7.44 11.24
CA ASP A 378 6.24 8.65 10.49
C ASP A 378 7.00 9.65 11.39
N PHE A 379 6.92 10.95 11.11
CA PHE A 379 7.58 11.97 11.95
C PHE A 379 6.91 12.14 13.32
N THR A 380 5.72 11.55 13.54
CA THR A 380 5.09 11.48 14.85
C THR A 380 5.50 10.17 15.55
N PRO A 381 5.84 10.16 16.84
CA PRO A 381 6.12 8.91 17.56
C PRO A 381 4.90 8.00 17.63
N GLY A 382 5.13 6.69 17.62
CA GLY A 382 4.08 5.66 17.79
C GLY A 382 4.28 4.83 19.06
N GLU A 383 3.38 3.87 19.27
CA GLU A 383 3.41 2.97 20.43
C GLU A 383 2.91 1.57 20.07
N ILE A 384 3.52 0.55 20.69
CA ILE A 384 3.06 -0.84 20.67
C ILE A 384 2.60 -1.19 22.08
N ASN A 385 1.33 -1.53 22.23
CA ASN A 385 0.75 -2.04 23.47
C ASN A 385 0.38 -3.51 23.30
N VAL A 386 0.91 -4.38 24.16
CA VAL A 386 0.58 -5.81 24.17
C VAL A 386 -0.11 -6.15 25.48
N GLN A 387 -1.33 -6.65 25.37
CA GLN A 387 -2.13 -7.11 26.50
C GLN A 387 -2.32 -8.62 26.42
N VAL A 388 -2.44 -9.25 27.58
CA VAL A 388 -2.62 -10.69 27.70
C VAL A 388 -3.81 -10.95 28.61
N GLU A 389 -4.76 -11.75 28.13
CA GLU A 389 -5.95 -12.15 28.88
C GLU A 389 -6.06 -13.68 28.94
N ASP A 390 -6.72 -14.16 30.00
CA ASP A 390 -7.12 -15.55 30.13
C ASP A 390 -8.24 -15.89 29.14
N VAL A 391 -8.27 -17.14 28.68
CA VAL A 391 -9.38 -17.65 27.86
C VAL A 391 -10.65 -17.64 28.72
N PRO A 392 -11.71 -16.91 28.33
CA PRO A 392 -12.88 -16.73 29.18
C PRO A 392 -13.79 -17.97 29.12
N CYS A 393 -13.42 -19.02 29.87
CA CYS A 393 -14.25 -20.20 30.05
C CYS A 393 -14.94 -20.10 31.41
N GLU A 394 -16.11 -19.45 31.46
CA GLU A 394 -16.97 -19.56 32.64
C GLU A 394 -17.84 -20.81 32.54
N GLU A 395 -17.85 -21.64 33.58
CA GLU A 395 -18.89 -22.64 33.80
C GLU A 395 -20.23 -21.90 33.97
N GLU A 396 -21.14 -22.00 33.00
CA GLU A 396 -22.52 -21.58 33.21
C GLU A 396 -23.15 -22.46 34.30
N ALA A 397 -23.09 -21.99 35.54
CA ALA A 397 -23.91 -22.53 36.62
C ALA A 397 -25.37 -22.24 36.33
N ASP A 398 -26.08 -23.31 35.97
CA ASP A 398 -27.53 -23.43 35.82
C ASP A 398 -28.31 -22.60 36.85
N THR A 399 -28.86 -21.48 36.41
CA THR A 399 -29.95 -20.76 37.10
C THR A 399 -31.04 -20.37 36.11
N ALA A 400 -31.55 -21.37 35.38
CA ALA A 400 -32.70 -21.24 34.49
C ALA A 400 -34.06 -21.00 35.20
N ALA A 401 -34.09 -20.66 36.49
CA ALA A 401 -35.37 -20.52 37.21
C ALA A 401 -35.31 -19.46 38.31
N THR A 402 -35.30 -18.18 37.94
CA THR A 402 -36.04 -17.05 38.56
C THR A 402 -35.38 -15.71 38.24
N ARG A 403 -35.75 -15.09 37.11
CA ARG A 403 -35.61 -13.63 36.96
C ARG A 403 -36.80 -13.06 36.20
N PRO A 404 -37.41 -11.94 36.65
CA PRO A 404 -38.53 -11.29 35.97
C PRO A 404 -38.10 -10.78 34.58
N PRO A 405 -39.04 -10.47 33.66
CA PRO A 405 -38.71 -10.10 32.28
C PRO A 405 -37.83 -8.85 32.29
N ALA A 406 -36.55 -9.02 31.93
CA ALA A 406 -35.64 -7.91 31.79
C ALA A 406 -36.07 -7.13 30.54
N THR A 407 -36.42 -5.86 30.77
CA THR A 407 -36.61 -4.86 29.74
C THR A 407 -35.41 -4.82 28.82
N ARG A 408 -35.68 -4.99 27.51
CA ARG A 408 -34.73 -4.84 26.41
C ARG A 408 -34.00 -3.50 26.55
N PRO A 409 -32.65 -3.43 26.48
CA PRO A 409 -31.98 -2.14 26.36
C PRO A 409 -32.48 -1.46 25.07
N PRO A 410 -32.66 -0.13 25.04
CA PRO A 410 -33.01 0.55 23.81
C PRO A 410 -31.91 0.33 22.78
N ALA A 411 -32.29 0.05 21.53
CA ALA A 411 -31.38 0.00 20.40
C ALA A 411 -30.60 1.32 20.34
N THR A 412 -29.27 1.24 20.47
CA THR A 412 -28.37 2.34 20.17
C THR A 412 -27.95 2.23 18.71
N SER A 413 -28.41 3.16 17.89
CA SER A 413 -27.97 3.39 16.51
C SER A 413 -26.46 3.67 16.47
N GLY A 414 -25.69 3.00 15.61
CA GLY A 414 -24.28 3.32 15.31
C GLY A 414 -23.34 2.15 15.02
N ASP A 415 -23.80 0.90 14.85
CA ASP A 415 -22.91 -0.27 14.74
C ASP A 415 -23.42 -1.21 13.61
N GLY A 416 -23.26 -0.82 12.35
CA GLY A 416 -23.67 -1.60 11.16
C GLY A 416 -22.62 -1.50 10.04
N ALA A 417 -22.67 -2.39 9.05
CA ALA A 417 -21.78 -2.33 7.89
C ALA A 417 -22.52 -1.95 6.62
N ARG A 418 -21.72 -1.56 5.63
CA ARG A 418 -22.17 -1.10 4.32
C ARG A 418 -21.43 -1.88 3.24
N GLY A 419 -22.19 -2.41 2.29
CA GLY A 419 -21.67 -2.91 1.02
C GLY A 419 -22.04 -1.95 -0.12
N SER A 420 -21.40 -2.09 -1.27
CA SER A 420 -21.71 -1.26 -2.43
C SER A 420 -21.53 -1.99 -3.76
N SER A 421 -22.48 -1.79 -4.66
CA SER A 421 -22.33 -2.06 -6.09
C SER A 421 -22.56 -0.76 -6.86
N TYR A 422 -21.52 -0.23 -7.49
CA TYR A 422 -21.53 1.11 -8.09
C TYR A 422 -20.77 1.15 -9.41
N GLY A 423 -21.01 2.16 -10.25
CA GLY A 423 -20.28 2.30 -11.53
C GLY A 423 -20.55 1.12 -12.47
N ASP A 424 -19.50 0.63 -13.14
CA ASP A 424 -19.58 -0.46 -14.13
C ASP A 424 -19.29 -1.88 -13.58
N PRO A 425 -20.32 -2.48 -12.96
CA PRO A 425 -20.36 -2.72 -11.53
C PRO A 425 -19.00 -3.04 -10.88
N HIS A 426 -18.57 -2.10 -10.03
CA HIS A 426 -17.57 -2.29 -9.00
C HIS A 426 -18.24 -2.71 -7.69
N ILE A 427 -17.69 -3.73 -7.04
CA ILE A 427 -18.18 -4.24 -5.77
C ILE A 427 -17.21 -3.88 -4.64
N VAL A 428 -17.77 -3.39 -3.53
CA VAL A 428 -17.11 -3.28 -2.22
C VAL A 428 -17.94 -4.09 -1.25
N THR A 429 -17.37 -5.16 -0.71
CA THR A 429 -18.04 -6.04 0.27
C THR A 429 -18.22 -5.34 1.61
N TYR A 430 -18.98 -5.94 2.52
CA TYR A 430 -19.18 -5.40 3.87
C TYR A 430 -17.87 -5.28 4.67
N ASP A 431 -16.91 -6.17 4.42
CA ASP A 431 -15.59 -6.15 5.07
C ASP A 431 -14.59 -5.26 4.32
N GLY A 432 -14.93 -4.82 3.10
CA GLY A 432 -14.16 -3.86 2.31
C GLY A 432 -13.32 -4.47 1.18
N TYR A 433 -13.49 -5.76 0.87
CA TYR A 433 -12.90 -6.41 -0.31
C TYR A 433 -13.45 -5.77 -1.59
N ARG A 434 -12.56 -5.53 -2.57
CA ARG A 434 -12.89 -4.78 -3.78
C ARG A 434 -12.65 -5.61 -5.02
N TYR A 435 -13.62 -5.60 -5.93
CA TYR A 435 -13.44 -6.26 -7.21
C TYR A 435 -14.34 -5.70 -8.30
N SER A 436 -13.87 -5.79 -9.54
CA SER A 436 -14.69 -5.57 -10.73
C SER A 436 -15.56 -6.80 -11.00
N PHE A 437 -16.87 -6.59 -11.21
CA PHE A 437 -17.81 -7.65 -11.48
C PHE A 437 -18.62 -7.36 -12.76
N GLN A 438 -17.89 -7.27 -13.87
CA GLN A 438 -18.39 -6.95 -15.20
C GLN A 438 -19.16 -8.12 -15.82
N THR A 439 -20.34 -8.46 -15.29
CA THR A 439 -21.14 -9.61 -15.75
C THR A 439 -22.48 -9.20 -16.34
N VAL A 440 -23.12 -10.14 -17.04
CA VAL A 440 -24.48 -9.97 -17.57
C VAL A 440 -25.37 -11.04 -16.99
N GLY A 441 -26.37 -10.64 -16.21
CA GLY A 441 -27.18 -11.55 -15.43
C GLY A 441 -27.96 -10.91 -14.29
N GLU A 442 -28.58 -11.77 -13.51
CA GLU A 442 -29.22 -11.42 -12.24
C GLU A 442 -28.56 -12.23 -11.13
N PHE A 443 -28.17 -11.57 -10.04
CA PHE A 443 -27.37 -12.16 -8.97
C PHE A 443 -27.89 -11.81 -7.60
N VAL A 444 -27.68 -12.70 -6.63
CA VAL A 444 -27.87 -12.40 -5.21
C VAL A 444 -26.76 -11.47 -4.76
N LEU A 445 -27.09 -10.20 -4.52
CA LEU A 445 -26.14 -9.20 -4.04
C LEU A 445 -25.83 -9.41 -2.56
N SER A 446 -26.86 -9.62 -1.74
CA SER A 446 -26.74 -9.97 -0.32
C SER A 446 -28.00 -10.67 0.17
N LYS A 447 -27.85 -11.66 1.05
CA LYS A 447 -28.94 -12.46 1.62
C LYS A 447 -28.59 -13.02 2.99
N SER A 448 -29.50 -12.88 3.96
CA SER A 448 -29.40 -13.49 5.28
C SER A 448 -29.74 -14.99 5.24
N GLN A 449 -29.13 -15.79 6.12
CA GLN A 449 -29.36 -17.24 6.20
C GLN A 449 -30.83 -17.63 6.46
N ASP A 450 -31.54 -16.85 7.27
CA ASP A 450 -32.97 -17.04 7.57
C ASP A 450 -33.90 -16.39 6.53
N ALA A 451 -33.34 -15.74 5.50
CA ALA A 451 -34.02 -15.04 4.43
C ALA A 451 -34.97 -13.90 4.88
N HIS A 452 -34.73 -13.31 6.05
CA HIS A 452 -35.42 -12.07 6.45
C HIS A 452 -34.97 -10.87 5.60
N PHE A 453 -33.71 -10.90 5.11
CA PHE A 453 -33.11 -9.89 4.25
C PHE A 453 -32.58 -10.54 2.96
N GLU A 454 -32.97 -9.99 1.79
CA GLU A 454 -32.45 -10.41 0.49
C GLU A 454 -32.51 -9.25 -0.51
N VAL A 455 -31.40 -9.02 -1.19
CA VAL A 455 -31.21 -8.04 -2.26
C VAL A 455 -30.57 -8.72 -3.46
N GLN A 456 -31.17 -8.50 -4.62
CA GLN A 456 -30.77 -9.02 -5.92
C GLN A 456 -30.45 -7.87 -6.86
N ALA A 457 -29.42 -8.04 -7.70
CA ALA A 457 -28.99 -7.04 -8.68
C ALA A 457 -29.07 -7.62 -10.10
N ARG A 458 -29.55 -6.82 -11.05
CA ARG A 458 -29.52 -7.11 -12.48
C ARG A 458 -28.42 -6.29 -13.14
N GLN A 459 -27.55 -6.97 -13.87
CA GLN A 459 -26.45 -6.38 -14.63
C GLN A 459 -26.68 -6.64 -16.12
N SER A 460 -26.66 -5.59 -16.93
CA SER A 460 -26.90 -5.68 -18.37
C SER A 460 -25.73 -5.07 -19.14
N GLN A 461 -25.45 -5.63 -20.31
CA GLN A 461 -24.40 -5.14 -21.21
C GLN A 461 -24.78 -3.76 -21.74
N VAL A 462 -23.80 -2.86 -21.85
CA VAL A 462 -23.97 -1.60 -22.57
C VAL A 462 -24.04 -1.87 -24.08
N PRO A 463 -25.11 -1.46 -24.79
CA PRO A 463 -25.30 -1.78 -26.21
C PRO A 463 -24.12 -1.39 -27.11
N SER A 464 -23.46 -0.27 -26.81
CA SER A 464 -22.32 0.26 -27.56
C SER A 464 -20.97 -0.33 -27.18
N ASN A 465 -20.88 -1.13 -26.11
CA ASN A 465 -19.63 -1.65 -25.57
C ASN A 465 -19.74 -3.13 -25.15
N SER A 466 -19.07 -4.02 -25.87
CA SER A 466 -19.07 -5.47 -25.62
C SER A 466 -18.27 -5.93 -24.41
N HIS A 467 -17.71 -5.02 -23.63
CA HIS A 467 -16.86 -5.33 -22.48
C HIS A 467 -17.29 -4.62 -21.20
N LEU A 468 -18.39 -3.85 -21.24
CA LEU A 468 -18.90 -3.10 -20.12
C LEU A 468 -20.35 -3.46 -19.84
N SER A 469 -20.67 -3.60 -18.55
CA SER A 469 -21.99 -3.86 -18.02
C SER A 469 -22.37 -2.76 -17.02
N LEU A 470 -23.65 -2.64 -16.71
CA LEU A 470 -24.16 -1.69 -15.72
C LEU A 470 -25.23 -2.36 -14.85
N ASN A 471 -25.33 -1.92 -13.60
CA ASN A 471 -26.45 -2.25 -12.72
C ASN A 471 -27.74 -1.58 -13.25
N THR A 472 -28.69 -2.37 -13.72
CA THR A 472 -29.88 -1.89 -14.44
C THR A 472 -31.18 -2.14 -13.69
N ALA A 473 -31.17 -2.98 -12.66
CA ALA A 473 -32.28 -3.13 -11.73
C ALA A 473 -31.82 -3.71 -10.38
N ALA A 474 -32.61 -3.48 -9.35
CA ALA A 474 -32.47 -4.14 -8.05
C ALA A 474 -33.83 -4.67 -7.61
N ALA A 475 -33.86 -5.86 -7.03
CA ALA A 475 -35.06 -6.45 -6.46
C ALA A 475 -34.78 -6.99 -5.07
N MET A 476 -35.73 -6.87 -4.17
CA MET A 476 -35.52 -7.18 -2.76
C MET A 476 -36.82 -7.63 -2.09
N LYS A 477 -36.68 -8.42 -1.02
CA LYS A 477 -37.82 -8.89 -0.23
C LYS A 477 -37.89 -8.13 1.09
N VAL A 478 -38.85 -7.24 1.22
CA VAL A 478 -39.01 -6.29 2.34
C VAL A 478 -40.22 -6.67 3.18
N ALA A 479 -40.01 -7.15 4.39
CA ALA A 479 -41.10 -7.55 5.30
C ALA A 479 -42.15 -8.49 4.67
N GLY A 480 -41.73 -9.35 3.74
CA GLY A 480 -42.61 -10.27 3.01
C GLY A 480 -43.13 -9.78 1.65
N HIS A 481 -42.89 -8.52 1.31
CA HIS A 481 -43.26 -7.91 0.03
C HIS A 481 -42.09 -7.89 -0.96
N GLN A 482 -42.36 -8.10 -2.23
CA GLN A 482 -41.37 -7.97 -3.29
C GLN A 482 -41.31 -6.53 -3.76
N VAL A 483 -40.14 -5.92 -3.72
CA VAL A 483 -39.90 -4.54 -4.21
C VAL A 483 -38.84 -4.61 -5.29
N ALA A 484 -39.14 -4.13 -6.49
CA ALA A 484 -38.20 -4.07 -7.59
C ALA A 484 -38.12 -2.65 -8.18
N ILE A 485 -36.90 -2.20 -8.46
CA ILE A 485 -36.60 -0.90 -9.04
C ILE A 485 -35.76 -1.12 -10.29
N TYR A 486 -36.26 -0.60 -11.41
CA TYR A 486 -35.63 -0.70 -12.72
C TYR A 486 -35.08 0.65 -13.15
N ALA A 487 -33.87 0.67 -13.70
CA ALA A 487 -33.28 1.84 -14.35
C ALA A 487 -33.68 1.92 -15.83
N GLN A 488 -33.88 0.75 -16.44
CA GLN A 488 -34.25 0.52 -17.83
C GLN A 488 -35.02 -0.81 -17.94
N ASP A 489 -35.48 -1.17 -19.14
CA ASP A 489 -36.19 -2.43 -19.41
C ASP A 489 -37.40 -2.65 -18.46
N PHE A 490 -38.14 -1.58 -18.20
CA PHE A 490 -39.32 -1.61 -17.33
C PHE A 490 -40.30 -2.71 -17.80
N PRO A 491 -40.84 -3.56 -16.91
CA PRO A 491 -41.72 -4.65 -17.32
C PRO A 491 -42.99 -4.21 -18.09
N ASP A 492 -43.51 -3.01 -17.80
CA ASP A 492 -44.62 -2.36 -18.53
C ASP A 492 -44.16 -1.33 -19.57
N GLY A 493 -42.84 -1.17 -19.73
CA GLY A 493 -42.20 -0.19 -20.61
C GLY A 493 -42.06 1.23 -20.05
N VAL A 494 -42.60 1.55 -18.86
CA VAL A 494 -42.61 2.94 -18.36
C VAL A 494 -42.44 3.13 -16.85
N THR A 495 -42.69 2.13 -16.00
CA THR A 495 -42.76 2.31 -14.55
C THR A 495 -41.50 1.75 -13.86
N PRO A 496 -40.69 2.59 -13.17
CA PRO A 496 -39.47 2.15 -12.49
C PRO A 496 -39.69 1.29 -11.24
N LEU A 497 -40.70 1.60 -10.42
CA LEU A 497 -40.94 0.93 -9.14
C LEU A 497 -42.09 -0.08 -9.25
N TRP A 498 -41.85 -1.29 -8.78
CA TRP A 498 -42.81 -2.38 -8.72
C TRP A 498 -42.88 -2.94 -7.30
N VAL A 499 -44.11 -3.17 -6.82
CA VAL A 499 -44.37 -3.76 -5.51
C VAL A 499 -45.34 -4.91 -5.71
N ASP A 500 -44.94 -6.13 -5.30
CA ASP A 500 -45.70 -7.37 -5.46
C ASP A 500 -46.24 -7.61 -6.88
N GLY A 501 -45.40 -7.32 -7.89
CA GLY A 501 -45.76 -7.47 -9.30
C GLY A 501 -46.71 -6.40 -9.84
N VAL A 502 -46.93 -5.32 -9.10
CA VAL A 502 -47.78 -4.20 -9.52
C VAL A 502 -46.93 -2.95 -9.78
N PRO A 503 -47.05 -2.31 -10.97
CA PRO A 503 -46.37 -1.06 -11.26
C PRO A 503 -46.88 0.05 -10.32
N THR A 504 -45.98 0.62 -9.53
CA THR A 504 -46.29 1.58 -8.47
C THR A 504 -45.73 2.94 -8.82
N LYS A 505 -46.61 3.90 -9.08
CA LYS A 505 -46.22 5.28 -9.41
C LYS A 505 -45.88 6.05 -8.15
N MET A 506 -44.60 6.34 -7.95
CA MET A 506 -44.11 7.17 -6.87
C MET A 506 -42.89 7.97 -7.35
N THR A 507 -43.01 9.30 -7.31
CA THR A 507 -41.91 10.23 -7.66
C THR A 507 -41.25 10.82 -6.42
N GLU A 508 -42.03 11.06 -5.37
CA GLU A 508 -41.57 11.53 -4.06
C GLU A 508 -42.57 11.05 -2.99
N GLY A 509 -42.08 10.78 -1.77
CA GLY A 509 -42.89 10.34 -0.63
C GLY A 509 -42.52 8.95 -0.12
N GLU A 510 -43.21 8.53 0.94
CA GLU A 510 -42.99 7.23 1.58
C GLU A 510 -44.19 6.31 1.38
N LEU A 511 -43.90 5.09 0.92
CA LEU A 511 -44.83 3.97 0.88
C LEU A 511 -44.49 3.01 2.02
N THR A 512 -45.37 2.89 3.01
CA THR A 512 -45.25 1.87 4.04
C THR A 512 -45.82 0.54 3.57
N LEU A 513 -45.09 -0.53 3.87
CA LEU A 513 -45.46 -1.90 3.53
C LEU A 513 -46.07 -2.60 4.76
N PRO A 514 -47.11 -3.42 4.58
CA PRO A 514 -47.57 -4.32 5.63
C PRO A 514 -46.38 -5.14 6.19
N GLY A 515 -46.36 -5.37 7.51
CA GLY A 515 -45.23 -6.04 8.16
C GLY A 515 -44.08 -5.11 8.60
N GLY A 516 -44.11 -3.82 8.25
CA GLY A 516 -43.28 -2.79 8.90
C GLY A 516 -42.07 -2.27 8.10
N GLY A 517 -41.94 -2.63 6.83
CA GLY A 517 -40.95 -2.01 5.94
C GLY A 517 -41.46 -0.76 5.24
N SER A 518 -40.58 -0.01 4.57
CA SER A 518 -40.99 1.13 3.73
C SER A 518 -40.10 1.35 2.52
N VAL A 519 -40.66 2.01 1.51
CA VAL A 519 -39.96 2.51 0.32
C VAL A 519 -40.17 4.01 0.29
N MET A 520 -39.09 4.77 0.41
CA MET A 520 -39.09 6.22 0.30
C MET A 520 -38.47 6.65 -1.03
N ALA A 521 -39.20 7.45 -1.81
CA ALA A 521 -38.67 8.11 -3.01
C ALA A 521 -38.42 9.59 -2.70
N THR A 522 -37.29 10.13 -3.14
CA THR A 522 -36.87 11.52 -2.82
C THR A 522 -36.76 12.42 -4.05
N GLY A 523 -37.47 12.11 -5.14
CA GLY A 523 -37.22 12.72 -6.44
C GLY A 523 -35.99 12.11 -7.15
N ASP A 524 -35.79 12.45 -8.42
CA ASP A 524 -34.55 12.16 -9.18
C ASP A 524 -34.10 10.68 -9.23
N ARG A 525 -35.05 9.74 -9.22
CA ARG A 525 -34.81 8.28 -9.29
C ARG A 525 -33.98 7.74 -8.11
N HIS A 526 -34.12 8.36 -6.94
CA HIS A 526 -33.52 7.89 -5.70
C HIS A 526 -34.56 7.19 -4.82
N TYR A 527 -34.20 6.02 -4.29
CA TYR A 527 -35.05 5.21 -3.41
C TYR A 527 -34.28 4.75 -2.17
N SER A 528 -34.86 4.97 -0.99
CA SER A 528 -34.40 4.43 0.30
C SER A 528 -35.40 3.39 0.77
N ILE A 529 -34.97 2.13 0.86
CA ILE A 529 -35.81 1.00 1.26
C ILE A 529 -35.37 0.57 2.65
N ARG A 530 -36.32 0.43 3.57
CA ARG A 530 -36.05 0.11 4.98
C ARG A 530 -36.79 -1.13 5.42
N TRP A 531 -36.09 -1.99 6.13
CA TRP A 531 -36.64 -3.17 6.78
C TRP A 531 -37.03 -2.84 8.23
N PRO A 532 -38.04 -3.54 8.79
CA PRO A 532 -38.39 -3.40 10.20
C PRO A 532 -37.29 -3.87 11.16
N SER A 533 -36.38 -4.73 10.69
CA SER A 533 -35.24 -5.29 11.42
C SER A 533 -34.04 -4.32 11.54
N GLY A 534 -33.98 -3.30 10.69
CA GLY A 534 -32.97 -2.22 10.75
C GLY A 534 -32.11 -2.10 9.50
N GLU A 535 -32.19 -3.05 8.57
CA GLU A 535 -31.49 -2.99 7.29
C GLU A 535 -32.07 -1.88 6.41
N ARG A 536 -31.22 -1.33 5.55
CA ARG A 536 -31.59 -0.29 4.61
C ARG A 536 -30.85 -0.47 3.29
N VAL A 537 -31.51 -0.19 2.18
CA VAL A 537 -30.87 -0.16 0.85
C VAL A 537 -31.11 1.21 0.24
N GLU A 538 -30.02 1.88 -0.15
CA GLU A 538 -30.08 3.09 -0.95
C GLU A 538 -29.86 2.74 -2.43
N ILE A 539 -30.76 3.21 -3.28
CA ILE A 539 -30.68 3.09 -4.74
C ILE A 539 -30.64 4.49 -5.34
N LYS A 540 -29.57 4.78 -6.08
CA LYS A 540 -29.37 6.07 -6.74
C LYS A 540 -29.28 5.90 -8.25
N GLY A 541 -30.27 6.44 -8.97
CA GLY A 541 -30.28 6.48 -10.43
C GLY A 541 -29.21 7.41 -11.00
N ILE A 542 -28.51 6.95 -12.03
CA ILE A 542 -27.45 7.69 -12.73
C ILE A 542 -27.74 7.63 -14.23
N ARG A 543 -27.42 8.73 -14.93
CA ARG A 543 -27.48 8.83 -16.38
C ARG A 543 -26.13 9.28 -16.93
N ALA A 544 -25.44 8.41 -17.65
CA ALA A 544 -24.15 8.70 -18.29
C ALA A 544 -24.00 7.90 -19.59
N GLY A 545 -23.26 8.42 -20.58
CA GLY A 545 -23.02 7.73 -21.85
C GLY A 545 -24.28 7.38 -22.66
N GLY A 546 -25.41 8.04 -22.38
CA GLY A 546 -26.72 7.75 -22.98
C GLY A 546 -27.53 6.65 -22.29
N GLU A 547 -26.96 5.99 -21.29
CA GLU A 547 -27.57 4.87 -20.55
C GLU A 547 -28.12 5.31 -19.19
N ASP A 548 -29.06 4.53 -18.66
CA ASP A 548 -29.67 4.71 -17.35
C ASP A 548 -29.33 3.51 -16.44
N PHE A 549 -28.67 3.76 -15.32
CA PHE A 549 -28.24 2.71 -14.38
C PHE A 549 -28.41 3.14 -12.93
N ILE A 550 -28.07 2.26 -11.98
CA ILE A 550 -28.23 2.50 -10.54
C ILE A 550 -27.00 2.08 -9.72
N ASN A 551 -26.69 2.85 -8.68
CA ASN A 551 -25.88 2.33 -7.57
C ASN A 551 -26.81 1.63 -6.57
N ILE A 552 -26.34 0.54 -5.98
CA ILE A 552 -27.06 -0.23 -4.95
C ILE A 552 -26.16 -0.29 -3.71
N THR A 553 -26.63 0.31 -2.62
CA THR A 553 -25.86 0.42 -1.36
C THR A 553 -26.65 -0.14 -0.18
N PRO A 554 -26.47 -1.43 0.15
CA PRO A 554 -27.05 -2.03 1.35
C PRO A 554 -26.30 -1.65 2.63
N TYR A 555 -27.07 -1.40 3.68
CA TYR A 555 -26.65 -1.18 5.06
C TYR A 555 -27.30 -2.26 5.93
N VAL A 556 -26.48 -2.95 6.72
CA VAL A 556 -26.91 -4.07 7.56
C VAL A 556 -26.48 -3.83 9.01
N PRO A 557 -27.32 -4.12 10.01
CA PRO A 557 -26.90 -4.10 11.41
C PRO A 557 -25.78 -5.10 11.69
N ARG A 558 -24.93 -4.82 12.68
CA ARG A 558 -23.91 -5.77 13.17
C ARG A 558 -24.47 -7.12 13.64
N ALA A 559 -25.76 -7.18 13.97
CA ALA A 559 -26.44 -8.42 14.31
C ALA A 559 -26.42 -9.46 13.16
N ASP A 560 -26.25 -9.02 11.91
CA ASP A 560 -26.22 -9.90 10.73
C ASP A 560 -24.82 -10.42 10.38
N ALA A 561 -23.78 -9.95 11.08
CA ALA A 561 -22.38 -10.33 10.84
C ALA A 561 -22.20 -11.87 10.85
N GLY A 562 -21.56 -12.40 9.80
CA GLY A 562 -21.34 -13.84 9.59
C GLY A 562 -22.60 -14.64 9.19
N THR A 563 -23.76 -13.99 9.07
CA THR A 563 -25.03 -14.62 8.65
C THR A 563 -25.45 -14.24 7.24
N LEU A 564 -24.70 -13.35 6.60
CA LEU A 564 -24.95 -12.89 5.24
C LEU A 564 -24.22 -13.75 4.23
N SER A 565 -24.65 -13.64 2.97
CA SER A 565 -24.03 -14.32 1.84
C SER A 565 -24.42 -13.62 0.54
N GLY A 566 -23.58 -13.73 -0.50
CA GLY A 566 -23.81 -13.10 -1.79
C GLY A 566 -22.56 -12.44 -2.32
N LEU A 567 -22.73 -11.59 -3.33
CA LEU A 567 -21.62 -10.81 -3.90
C LEU A 567 -20.96 -9.84 -2.90
N LEU A 568 -21.66 -9.44 -1.84
CA LEU A 568 -21.15 -8.51 -0.83
C LEU A 568 -20.45 -9.18 0.37
N GLY A 569 -20.21 -10.50 0.34
CA GLY A 569 -19.56 -11.22 1.44
C GLY A 569 -20.50 -11.57 2.59
N ASP A 570 -19.93 -11.99 3.72
CA ASP A 570 -20.67 -12.45 4.91
C ASP A 570 -20.57 -11.50 6.11
N PHE A 571 -19.79 -10.41 6.01
CA PHE A 571 -19.62 -9.40 7.06
C PHE A 571 -19.05 -10.01 8.35
N ASP A 572 -18.06 -10.90 8.24
CA ASP A 572 -17.41 -11.54 9.39
C ASP A 572 -16.13 -10.82 9.86
N GLY A 573 -15.69 -9.80 9.11
CA GLY A 573 -14.47 -9.04 9.35
C GLY A 573 -13.23 -9.61 8.64
N THR A 574 -13.40 -10.58 7.73
CA THR A 574 -12.31 -11.32 7.08
C THR A 574 -12.33 -11.14 5.56
N LEU A 575 -11.70 -10.06 5.11
CA LEU A 575 -11.62 -9.63 3.70
C LEU A 575 -11.29 -10.74 2.67
N ASN A 576 -10.45 -11.71 3.04
CA ASN A 576 -9.92 -12.71 2.10
C ASN A 576 -10.87 -13.91 1.88
N ASN A 577 -11.98 -13.98 2.62
CA ASN A 577 -12.96 -15.06 2.50
C ASN A 577 -14.27 -14.63 1.83
N ASP A 578 -14.40 -13.33 1.52
CA ASP A 578 -15.61 -12.70 0.99
C ASP A 578 -16.06 -13.28 -0.36
N LEU A 579 -15.11 -13.73 -1.20
CA LEU A 579 -15.41 -14.40 -2.46
C LEU A 579 -15.76 -15.87 -2.26
N ARG A 580 -16.78 -16.14 -1.45
CA ARG A 580 -17.27 -17.49 -1.18
C ARG A 580 -18.34 -17.89 -2.19
N VAL A 581 -18.20 -19.05 -2.82
CA VAL A 581 -19.22 -19.59 -3.74
C VAL A 581 -20.35 -20.28 -2.96
N GLN A 582 -21.54 -20.41 -3.57
CA GLN A 582 -22.61 -21.26 -3.01
C GLN A 582 -22.13 -22.71 -2.89
N GLY A 583 -21.78 -23.15 -1.67
CA GLY A 583 -21.10 -24.41 -1.38
C GLY A 583 -19.88 -24.28 -0.47
N GLY A 584 -19.46 -23.06 -0.16
CA GLY A 584 -18.51 -22.75 0.90
C GLY A 584 -17.04 -22.64 0.47
N ALA A 585 -16.70 -23.05 -0.76
CA ALA A 585 -15.37 -22.86 -1.31
C ALA A 585 -15.08 -21.36 -1.53
N VAL A 586 -13.89 -20.93 -1.14
CA VAL A 586 -13.44 -19.53 -1.25
C VAL A 586 -12.59 -19.40 -2.51
N VAL A 587 -12.92 -18.43 -3.37
CA VAL A 587 -12.02 -17.99 -4.43
C VAL A 587 -10.92 -17.15 -3.78
N PRO A 588 -9.63 -17.50 -3.96
CA PRO A 588 -8.55 -16.76 -3.36
C PRO A 588 -8.64 -15.28 -3.73
N ALA A 589 -8.68 -14.41 -2.71
CA ALA A 589 -8.61 -12.97 -2.90
C ALA A 589 -7.33 -12.63 -3.66
N GLN A 590 -7.49 -12.11 -4.87
CA GLN A 590 -6.44 -11.38 -5.58
C GLN A 590 -6.88 -9.92 -5.62
N ASP A 591 -5.94 -8.97 -5.68
CA ASP A 591 -6.31 -7.63 -6.08
C ASP A 591 -6.89 -7.73 -7.48
N ALA A 592 -8.22 -7.64 -7.59
CA ALA A 592 -8.92 -7.73 -8.86
C ALA A 592 -8.56 -6.54 -9.77
N TYR A 593 -7.80 -5.57 -9.26
CA TYR A 593 -7.16 -4.51 -10.01
C TYR A 593 -5.63 -4.52 -9.90
N ALA A 594 -5.00 -5.66 -9.61
CA ALA A 594 -3.55 -5.81 -9.75
C ALA A 594 -3.15 -5.30 -11.14
N SER A 595 -2.63 -4.08 -11.12
CA SER A 595 -2.81 -3.17 -12.23
C SER A 595 -1.83 -3.55 -13.32
N VAL A 596 -2.12 -3.02 -14.49
CA VAL A 596 -1.19 -2.83 -15.60
C VAL A 596 0.22 -2.34 -15.14
N THR A 597 0.38 -1.86 -13.91
CA THR A 597 1.63 -1.64 -13.17
C THR A 597 2.54 -2.89 -13.09
N GLN A 598 2.00 -4.10 -12.93
CA GLN A 598 2.80 -5.34 -12.99
C GLN A 598 3.18 -5.74 -14.42
N LEU A 599 2.53 -5.18 -15.46
CA LEU A 599 2.79 -5.49 -16.86
C LEU A 599 3.97 -4.72 -17.47
N ILE A 600 4.56 -3.76 -16.73
CA ILE A 600 5.82 -3.11 -17.11
C ILE A 600 7.03 -3.73 -16.35
N ASN A 601 6.80 -4.41 -15.22
CA ASN A 601 7.85 -5.07 -14.44
C ASN A 601 7.96 -6.55 -14.81
N ARG A 602 8.78 -6.86 -15.82
CA ARG A 602 9.16 -8.24 -16.19
C ARG A 602 9.86 -8.95 -15.02
N VAL A 603 9.13 -9.79 -14.30
CA VAL A 603 9.67 -10.69 -13.26
C VAL A 603 9.05 -12.08 -13.40
N ILE A 604 9.39 -12.87 -14.44
CA ILE A 604 9.40 -14.34 -14.39
C ILE A 604 10.37 -14.87 -15.48
N ASP A 605 11.48 -15.51 -15.08
CA ASP A 605 12.37 -16.31 -15.94
C ASP A 605 11.94 -17.80 -15.98
N VAL A 606 10.62 -18.02 -16.03
CA VAL A 606 9.96 -19.32 -16.15
C VAL A 606 8.87 -19.16 -17.21
N PRO A 607 8.72 -20.08 -18.18
CA PRO A 607 7.68 -19.98 -19.20
C PRO A 607 6.31 -20.39 -18.63
N ILE A 608 5.79 -19.62 -17.67
CA ILE A 608 4.37 -19.63 -17.34
C ILE A 608 3.79 -18.36 -17.96
N SER A 609 2.91 -18.51 -18.95
CA SER A 609 2.27 -17.36 -19.56
C SER A 609 1.44 -16.64 -18.50
N LEU A 610 1.66 -15.33 -18.28
CA LEU A 610 0.82 -14.47 -17.41
C LEU A 610 -0.69 -14.61 -17.74
N ASN A 611 -0.99 -14.94 -19.00
CA ASN A 611 -2.33 -15.30 -19.47
C ASN A 611 -2.96 -16.48 -18.70
N GLN A 612 -2.18 -17.44 -18.20
CA GLN A 612 -2.72 -18.65 -17.56
C GLN A 612 -3.21 -18.38 -16.13
N VAL A 613 -2.50 -17.54 -15.35
CA VAL A 613 -2.91 -17.17 -13.99
C VAL A 613 -4.09 -16.21 -14.04
N GLN A 614 -4.03 -15.19 -14.92
CA GLN A 614 -5.16 -14.28 -15.15
C GLN A 614 -6.40 -15.01 -15.66
N ARG A 615 -6.24 -16.00 -16.57
CA ARG A 615 -7.36 -16.86 -17.00
C ARG A 615 -7.89 -17.70 -15.84
N ALA A 616 -7.04 -18.25 -14.98
CA ALA A 616 -7.51 -19.05 -13.85
C ALA A 616 -8.32 -18.21 -12.85
N PHE A 617 -7.85 -17.02 -12.49
CA PHE A 617 -8.60 -16.10 -11.62
C PHE A 617 -9.88 -15.60 -12.29
N PHE A 618 -9.80 -15.24 -13.58
CA PHE A 618 -10.98 -14.87 -14.38
C PHE A 618 -12.04 -15.97 -14.36
N GLU A 619 -11.65 -17.22 -14.60
CA GLU A 619 -12.57 -18.37 -14.57
C GLU A 619 -13.15 -18.57 -13.17
N GLN A 620 -12.34 -18.45 -12.12
CA GLN A 620 -12.82 -18.55 -10.73
C GLN A 620 -13.81 -17.44 -10.37
N LEU A 621 -13.49 -16.17 -10.67
CA LEU A 621 -14.33 -15.03 -10.32
C LEU A 621 -15.62 -14.97 -11.16
N TYR A 622 -15.50 -15.04 -12.48
CA TYR A 622 -16.64 -14.82 -13.38
C TYR A 622 -17.44 -16.09 -13.69
N ARG A 623 -16.80 -17.27 -13.72
CA ARG A 623 -17.46 -18.53 -14.10
C ARG A 623 -17.78 -19.45 -12.92
N GLN A 624 -17.05 -19.38 -11.81
CA GLN A 624 -17.37 -20.18 -10.63
C GLN A 624 -18.15 -19.34 -9.61
N PHE A 625 -17.55 -18.26 -9.11
CA PHE A 625 -18.16 -17.39 -8.12
C PHE A 625 -19.40 -16.68 -8.67
N GLY A 626 -19.28 -15.96 -9.78
CA GLY A 626 -20.41 -15.24 -10.37
C GLY A 626 -21.58 -16.14 -10.74
N ASP A 627 -21.32 -17.30 -11.35
CA ASP A 627 -22.38 -18.25 -11.70
C ASP A 627 -22.97 -18.96 -10.47
N SER A 628 -22.22 -19.09 -9.37
CA SER A 628 -22.77 -19.62 -8.11
C SER A 628 -23.80 -18.68 -7.48
N TRP A 629 -23.67 -17.37 -7.69
CA TRP A 629 -24.60 -16.37 -7.17
C TRP A 629 -25.69 -15.96 -8.15
N ARG A 630 -25.70 -16.54 -9.35
CA ARG A 630 -26.70 -16.26 -10.37
C ARG A 630 -28.07 -16.81 -9.98
N ILE A 631 -29.08 -15.97 -10.16
CA ILE A 631 -30.46 -16.26 -9.81
C ILE A 631 -31.12 -17.16 -10.85
N THR A 632 -32.00 -18.04 -10.38
CA THR A 632 -32.84 -18.89 -11.22
C THR A 632 -34.25 -18.32 -11.33
N PRO A 633 -35.06 -18.72 -12.34
CA PRO A 633 -36.45 -18.28 -12.42
C PRO A 633 -37.26 -18.54 -11.14
N ALA A 634 -36.91 -19.60 -10.38
CA ALA A 634 -37.60 -19.96 -9.15
C ALA A 634 -37.22 -19.09 -7.94
N THR A 635 -36.05 -18.44 -7.98
CA THR A 635 -35.53 -17.61 -6.88
C THR A 635 -35.55 -16.13 -7.22
N SER A 636 -36.01 -15.74 -8.41
CA SER A 636 -36.03 -14.35 -8.85
C SER A 636 -37.08 -13.53 -8.11
N LEU A 637 -36.67 -12.34 -7.69
CA LEU A 637 -37.53 -11.30 -7.15
C LEU A 637 -37.85 -10.22 -8.19
N PHE A 638 -37.43 -10.41 -9.44
CA PHE A 638 -37.72 -9.48 -10.52
C PHE A 638 -39.05 -9.81 -11.19
N ASP A 639 -39.66 -8.75 -11.71
CA ASP A 639 -40.77 -8.78 -12.64
C ASP A 639 -40.25 -8.76 -14.07
N TYR A 640 -40.99 -9.43 -14.96
CA TYR A 640 -40.59 -9.61 -16.35
C TYR A 640 -41.72 -9.18 -17.28
N GLY A 641 -41.36 -8.45 -18.33
CA GLY A 641 -42.27 -8.13 -19.41
C GLY A 641 -42.59 -9.36 -20.28
N PRO A 642 -43.47 -9.23 -21.28
CA PRO A 642 -43.82 -10.31 -22.18
C PRO A 642 -42.59 -10.93 -22.86
N GLY A 643 -42.37 -12.24 -22.64
CA GLY A 643 -41.27 -12.99 -23.24
C GLY A 643 -39.90 -12.80 -22.56
N GLN A 644 -39.84 -12.08 -21.43
CA GLN A 644 -38.63 -11.92 -20.62
C GLN A 644 -38.59 -12.94 -19.47
N SER A 645 -37.38 -13.27 -19.02
CA SER A 645 -37.09 -14.10 -17.84
C SER A 645 -35.64 -13.88 -17.40
N THR A 646 -35.18 -14.53 -16.33
CA THR A 646 -33.75 -14.50 -15.94
C THR A 646 -32.82 -14.89 -17.10
N GLU A 647 -33.25 -15.80 -17.98
CA GLU A 647 -32.52 -16.23 -19.17
C GLU A 647 -32.32 -15.11 -20.19
N THR A 648 -33.30 -14.21 -20.39
CA THR A 648 -33.19 -13.13 -21.38
C THR A 648 -32.21 -12.05 -20.94
N PHE A 649 -31.93 -11.96 -19.64
CA PHE A 649 -30.94 -11.05 -19.06
C PHE A 649 -29.61 -11.74 -18.76
N THR A 650 -29.44 -13.02 -19.13
CA THR A 650 -28.23 -13.78 -18.82
C THR A 650 -27.37 -13.98 -20.07
N ASN A 651 -26.10 -13.56 -20.00
CA ASN A 651 -25.07 -13.95 -20.95
C ASN A 651 -23.86 -14.50 -20.20
N ARG A 652 -23.77 -15.83 -20.11
CA ARG A 652 -22.67 -16.52 -19.42
C ARG A 652 -21.32 -16.43 -20.14
N ALA A 653 -21.31 -15.99 -21.41
CA ALA A 653 -20.06 -15.75 -22.14
C ALA A 653 -19.45 -14.38 -21.81
N PHE A 654 -20.18 -13.51 -21.08
CA PHE A 654 -19.73 -12.19 -20.68
C PHE A 654 -19.17 -12.19 -19.24
N PRO A 655 -18.08 -11.46 -18.93
CA PRO A 655 -17.21 -10.79 -19.90
C PRO A 655 -16.40 -11.84 -20.66
N ASP A 656 -15.81 -11.50 -21.81
CA ASP A 656 -14.96 -12.42 -22.58
C ASP A 656 -13.46 -12.29 -22.25
N ARG A 657 -13.11 -11.26 -21.47
CA ARG A 657 -11.76 -10.97 -20.98
C ARG A 657 -11.82 -10.16 -19.68
N PHE A 658 -10.70 -10.10 -18.97
CA PHE A 658 -10.59 -9.30 -17.77
C PHE A 658 -10.68 -7.79 -18.10
N PRO A 659 -11.43 -6.98 -17.33
CA PRO A 659 -11.49 -5.53 -17.52
C PRO A 659 -10.10 -4.91 -17.41
N SER A 660 -9.69 -4.07 -18.36
CA SER A 660 -8.35 -3.47 -18.36
C SER A 660 -8.33 -2.13 -19.08
N LEU A 661 -7.49 -1.21 -18.59
CA LEU A 661 -7.15 0.04 -19.29
C LEU A 661 -6.07 -0.14 -20.37
N ALA A 662 -5.74 -1.39 -20.71
CA ALA A 662 -4.78 -1.67 -21.77
C ALA A 662 -5.33 -1.16 -23.12
N GLY A 663 -4.64 -0.19 -23.71
CA GLY A 663 -5.05 0.48 -24.95
C GLY A 663 -5.77 1.82 -24.76
N VAL A 664 -6.06 2.23 -23.52
CA VAL A 664 -6.52 3.59 -23.21
C VAL A 664 -5.33 4.55 -23.24
N ALA A 665 -5.49 5.75 -23.80
CA ALA A 665 -4.40 6.69 -23.91
C ALA A 665 -3.98 7.22 -22.51
N PRO A 666 -2.68 7.36 -22.20
CA PRO A 666 -2.23 7.87 -20.90
C PRO A 666 -2.78 9.25 -20.54
N ALA A 667 -3.10 10.07 -21.54
CA ALA A 667 -3.75 11.37 -21.32
C ALA A 667 -5.17 11.23 -20.77
N GLN A 668 -5.95 10.27 -21.26
CA GLN A 668 -7.31 9.99 -20.78
C GLN A 668 -7.29 9.44 -19.35
N ILE A 669 -6.32 8.58 -19.04
CA ILE A 669 -6.14 8.07 -17.66
C ILE A 669 -5.81 9.22 -16.72
N ARG A 670 -4.88 10.11 -17.09
CA ARG A 670 -4.53 11.29 -16.27
C ARG A 670 -5.71 12.25 -16.08
N GLU A 671 -6.47 12.50 -17.14
CA GLU A 671 -7.66 13.35 -17.08
C GLU A 671 -8.72 12.75 -16.16
N ALA A 672 -8.99 11.45 -16.28
CA ALA A 672 -9.88 10.71 -15.38
C ALA A 672 -9.40 10.76 -13.92
N THR A 673 -8.10 10.52 -13.67
CA THR A 673 -7.50 10.63 -12.33
C THR A 673 -7.68 12.02 -11.74
N GLN A 674 -7.44 13.07 -12.52
CA GLN A 674 -7.62 14.44 -12.07
C GLN A 674 -9.08 14.73 -11.72
N LEU A 675 -10.03 14.33 -12.57
CA LEU A 675 -11.46 14.52 -12.32
C LEU A 675 -11.93 13.81 -11.03
N CYS A 676 -11.47 12.58 -10.80
CA CYS A 676 -11.78 11.83 -9.58
C CYS A 676 -11.13 12.45 -8.33
N GLN A 677 -9.90 12.98 -8.45
CA GLN A 677 -9.22 13.68 -7.35
C GLN A 677 -9.90 15.01 -7.01
N GLU A 678 -10.28 15.80 -8.01
CA GLU A 678 -10.99 17.07 -7.83
C GLU A 678 -12.38 16.89 -7.22
N ALA A 679 -13.02 15.74 -7.45
CA ALA A 679 -14.27 15.35 -6.81
C ALA A 679 -14.08 14.72 -5.41
N GLU A 680 -12.87 14.78 -4.84
CA GLU A 680 -12.53 14.27 -3.51
C GLU A 680 -12.87 12.78 -3.32
N ILE A 681 -12.77 12.00 -4.39
CA ILE A 681 -13.02 10.56 -4.33
C ILE A 681 -11.93 9.92 -3.47
N GLY A 682 -12.32 9.34 -2.33
CA GLY A 682 -11.39 8.66 -1.43
C GLY A 682 -10.77 7.40 -2.05
N ALA A 683 -9.66 6.92 -1.46
CA ALA A 683 -8.90 5.77 -1.95
C ALA A 683 -9.72 4.49 -2.16
N VAL A 684 -10.87 4.35 -1.47
CA VAL A 684 -11.79 3.21 -1.61
C VAL A 684 -12.43 3.15 -3.00
N PHE A 685 -12.82 4.29 -3.56
CA PHE A 685 -13.59 4.38 -4.80
C PHE A 685 -12.77 4.96 -5.97
N MET A 686 -11.57 5.47 -5.70
CA MET A 686 -10.70 6.14 -6.67
C MET A 686 -10.43 5.28 -7.90
N GLU A 687 -10.07 4.01 -7.68
CA GLU A 687 -9.71 3.10 -8.77
C GLU A 687 -10.86 2.84 -9.73
N GLY A 688 -12.06 2.56 -9.20
CA GLY A 688 -13.26 2.41 -10.02
C GLY A 688 -13.63 3.69 -10.76
N CYS A 689 -13.54 4.85 -10.09
CA CYS A 689 -13.78 6.15 -10.71
C CYS A 689 -12.87 6.41 -11.92
N VAL A 690 -11.56 6.14 -11.77
CA VAL A 690 -10.61 6.31 -12.86
C VAL A 690 -10.86 5.30 -13.97
N PHE A 691 -11.16 4.04 -13.63
CA PHE A 691 -11.47 3.02 -14.60
C PHE A 691 -12.69 3.39 -15.44
N ASP A 692 -13.81 3.71 -14.79
CA ASP A 692 -15.07 4.09 -15.41
C ASP A 692 -14.86 5.24 -16.42
N ILE A 693 -14.23 6.34 -16.01
CA ILE A 693 -14.04 7.53 -16.87
C ILE A 693 -13.01 7.26 -17.97
N ALA A 694 -11.88 6.61 -17.65
CA ALA A 694 -10.82 6.39 -18.61
C ALA A 694 -11.21 5.36 -19.68
N ALA A 695 -11.93 4.30 -19.31
CA ALA A 695 -12.36 3.25 -20.23
C ALA A 695 -13.50 3.70 -21.15
N THR A 696 -14.39 4.57 -20.66
CA THR A 696 -15.56 5.05 -21.41
C THR A 696 -15.34 6.38 -22.13
N GLY A 697 -14.46 7.24 -21.58
CA GLY A 697 -14.36 8.65 -21.96
C GLY A 697 -15.53 9.51 -21.47
N GLU A 698 -16.41 8.97 -20.63
CA GLU A 698 -17.66 9.61 -20.21
C GLU A 698 -17.53 10.12 -18.76
N THR A 699 -17.45 11.44 -18.58
CA THR A 699 -17.30 12.06 -17.25
C THR A 699 -18.54 11.90 -16.36
N GLY A 700 -19.69 11.52 -16.94
CA GLY A 700 -20.92 11.24 -16.20
C GLY A 700 -20.78 10.09 -15.19
N PHE A 701 -19.82 9.19 -15.38
CA PHE A 701 -19.51 8.13 -14.42
C PHE A 701 -18.91 8.66 -13.10
N LEU A 702 -18.40 9.89 -13.07
CA LEU A 702 -17.96 10.54 -11.83
C LEU A 702 -19.09 10.57 -10.78
N ALA A 703 -20.34 10.75 -11.22
CA ALA A 703 -21.49 10.74 -10.34
C ALA A 703 -21.68 9.39 -9.62
N ALA A 704 -21.28 8.27 -10.23
CA ALA A 704 -21.34 6.95 -9.62
C ALA A 704 -20.41 6.84 -8.42
N ALA A 705 -19.17 7.31 -8.55
CA ALA A 705 -18.19 7.34 -7.47
C ALA A 705 -18.56 8.36 -6.38
N VAL A 706 -18.98 9.57 -6.77
CA VAL A 706 -19.42 10.61 -5.82
C VAL A 706 -20.61 10.13 -4.99
N ASN A 707 -21.59 9.47 -5.62
CA ASN A 707 -22.75 8.92 -4.92
C ASN A 707 -22.36 7.87 -3.88
N ALA A 708 -21.36 7.03 -4.19
CA ALA A 708 -20.82 6.05 -3.28
C ALA A 708 -20.00 6.70 -2.14
N VAL A 709 -19.30 7.81 -2.38
CA VAL A 709 -18.57 8.58 -1.35
C VAL A 709 -19.53 9.31 -0.41
N ALA A 710 -20.56 9.99 -0.94
CA ALA A 710 -21.54 10.73 -0.15
C ALA A 710 -22.24 9.82 0.87
N ASP A 711 -22.51 8.57 0.49
CA ASP A 711 -23.07 7.54 1.36
C ASP A 711 -22.13 7.11 2.51
N THR A 712 -20.81 7.29 2.36
CA THR A 712 -19.79 7.09 3.42
C THR A 712 -19.80 8.26 4.39
N VAL A 713 -19.72 9.48 3.87
CA VAL A 713 -19.62 10.71 4.67
C VAL A 713 -20.85 10.90 5.55
N VAL A 714 -22.04 10.56 5.05
CA VAL A 714 -23.29 10.61 5.85
C VAL A 714 -23.25 9.64 7.03
N GLN A 715 -22.63 8.46 6.90
CA GLN A 715 -22.46 7.53 8.04
C GLN A 715 -21.45 8.06 9.04
N GLU A 716 -20.25 8.45 8.61
CA GLU A 716 -19.21 8.95 9.52
C GLU A 716 -19.68 10.18 10.33
N VAL A 717 -20.47 11.06 9.71
CA VAL A 717 -21.09 12.20 10.39
C VAL A 717 -22.18 11.75 11.35
N THR A 718 -23.01 10.75 10.98
CA THR A 718 -24.03 10.19 11.87
C THR A 718 -23.39 9.52 13.09
N ASP A 719 -22.35 8.71 12.88
CA ASP A 719 -21.63 8.00 13.93
C ASP A 719 -20.90 8.96 14.86
N ARG A 720 -20.23 9.99 14.31
CA ARG A 720 -19.61 11.06 15.12
C ARG A 720 -20.63 11.86 15.93
N VAL A 721 -21.81 12.12 15.38
CA VAL A 721 -22.89 12.83 16.11
C VAL A 721 -23.47 11.94 17.20
N VAL A 722 -23.66 10.65 16.94
CA VAL A 722 -24.10 9.66 17.95
C VAL A 722 -23.09 9.53 19.07
N ASP A 723 -21.80 9.43 18.75
CA ASP A 723 -20.73 9.32 19.73
C ASP A 723 -20.54 10.62 20.53
N ALA A 724 -20.65 11.78 19.88
CA ALA A 724 -20.64 13.07 20.56
C ALA A 724 -21.83 13.21 21.54
N ILE A 725 -23.04 12.79 21.14
CA ILE A 725 -24.22 12.78 22.03
C ILE A 725 -24.03 11.77 23.17
N ARG A 726 -23.43 10.60 22.90
CA ARG A 726 -23.13 9.57 23.91
C ARG A 726 -22.16 10.10 24.97
N ASP A 727 -21.08 10.76 24.55
CA ASP A 727 -20.08 11.33 25.44
C ASP A 727 -20.65 12.52 26.24
N GLU A 728 -21.52 13.33 25.64
CA GLU A 728 -22.18 14.44 26.34
C GLU A 728 -23.19 13.92 27.38
N VAL A 729 -23.95 12.86 27.08
CA VAL A 729 -24.89 12.23 28.00
C VAL A 729 -24.17 11.49 29.14
N GLN A 730 -23.04 10.83 28.87
CA GLN A 730 -22.24 10.15 29.91
C GLN A 730 -21.52 11.14 30.83
N ASN A 731 -21.13 12.32 30.33
CA ASN A 731 -20.45 13.35 31.12
C ASN A 731 -21.41 14.31 31.87
N ALA A 732 -22.68 14.41 31.47
CA ALA A 732 -23.63 15.38 32.05
C ALA A 732 -24.45 14.89 33.26
N ILE A 733 -24.42 13.61 33.65
CA ILE A 733 -25.23 13.10 34.79
C ILE A 733 -24.37 12.35 35.83
N PRO A 734 -23.91 13.02 36.91
CA PRO A 734 -23.30 12.36 38.06
C PRO A 734 -24.39 11.98 39.07
N ILE A 735 -25.32 11.09 38.71
CA ILE A 735 -26.31 10.58 39.68
C ILE A 735 -26.41 9.06 39.52
N ARG A 736 -25.90 8.33 40.53
CA ARG A 736 -26.34 6.95 40.79
C ARG A 736 -27.80 7.01 41.22
N LEU A 737 -28.72 6.75 40.30
CA LEU A 737 -30.12 6.56 40.66
C LEU A 737 -30.26 5.27 41.50
N PRO A 738 -30.89 5.32 42.68
CA PRO A 738 -31.16 4.11 43.45
C PRO A 738 -32.16 3.25 42.68
N ARG A 739 -31.91 1.94 42.60
CA ARG A 739 -32.88 0.97 42.09
C ARG A 739 -34.15 1.07 42.92
N TRP A 740 -35.24 1.55 42.32
CA TRP A 740 -36.58 1.37 42.87
C TRP A 740 -37.20 0.11 42.28
N PRO A 741 -37.86 -0.71 43.11
CA PRO A 741 -38.32 -2.03 42.71
C PRO A 741 -39.72 -1.91 42.09
N PHE A 742 -39.86 -2.19 40.79
CA PHE A 742 -41.05 -2.80 40.19
C PHE A 742 -40.65 -3.54 38.91
#